data_AF-A0A426UBJ9-F1
#
_entry.id   AF-A0A426UBJ9-F1
#
_cell.length_a   1.000
_cell.length_b   1.000
_cell.length_c   1.000
_cell.angle_alpha   90.00
_cell.angle_beta   90.00
_cell.angle_gamma   90.00
#
_symmetry.space_group_name_H-M   'P 1'
#
loop_
_entity.id
_entity.type
_entity.pdbx_description
1 polymer ?
#
loop_
_entity_poly.entity_id
_entity_poly.type
_entity_poly.pdbx_seq_one_letter_code
_entity_poly.pdbx_strand_id
1 'polypeptide(L)'
;WLVLLGEPGSGKSTVLRYLGHLLARRACGAAIALPGWPDETTPIPILVPLAQVAEQLGKTHDPDMALWQTLGSILNGPQGASAGLLDALREAMHRGGVILLCDGLDELSAEGGEASPRALVSHALQRLVARTPVRIVITSRVLPYQSAGSWQLPQDEGWRLRTLTPLAFGQVKTFVQAWFRALADFDPDLTIQAARHTADDLIKQLAARPALQPLIASPLLLTMLTLLHNNDRVPEQEVDLYEQCVLLLLERWEPVRQPGLKRPGLIERLGNPPGLTLPLLRTPLHQLAYEAHRDARGEEGRGVISDDMLHARLVKFFDRMGLPDPLAAYKTFTHILAEEAGLLIARGDDAFAFPHLSFQEYLAACYLAADPKMRDLAHAAWQSDDRERWRKVLVLLAGRLTAQDKARDQGLLWLKRLWSTGAAKGMKSPTQRIQDIRLAALTYQGMGGRATFAVSEELDLEAEIETPLRHALCTLFTNREAAVPPPDRLIAGRVLGELGDPRYPVSEQEWRASLAQPSTVLTDQGDHYWRYVPNGTYRIRGWEEGEPAADLPLPAFWIARLPITVEQFARFVADGYRDDGYWTANGLKWRKKRTAPYAWGDPRFSAANQPVVNVTWYEATAFCAWLSSQLPDHTLRLPSEAEWEAAAAFAGPEARRAYPWGDNAPTPEHAVYGAWQINAPAPVGLCPAGMAACGALDLAGNVWEWASSSYTSYPEGAAVLAKDFTDGDLDVPLRGGTFRDDSTGVRCGARNRDHPVNWYYSPGFRVVVAPRARTNVLFSAS
;
A
#
# COMPACT_ATOMS: atom_id res chain seq x y z
N TRP A 1 14.59 29.06 -21.73
CA TRP A 1 15.52 28.21 -20.95
C TRP A 1 14.73 27.23 -20.09
N LEU A 2 15.36 26.24 -19.44
CA LEU A 2 14.66 25.22 -18.66
C LEU A 2 15.22 25.12 -17.24
N VAL A 3 14.32 25.11 -16.25
CA VAL A 3 14.61 24.67 -14.89
C VAL A 3 13.89 23.35 -14.66
N LEU A 4 14.67 22.30 -14.38
CA LEU A 4 14.22 20.95 -14.10
C LEU A 4 14.22 20.72 -12.59
N LEU A 5 13.03 20.73 -12.01
CA LEU A 5 12.80 20.42 -10.62
C LEU A 5 12.63 18.92 -10.40
N GLY A 6 12.90 18.48 -9.18
CA GLY A 6 12.64 17.10 -8.77
C GLY A 6 13.06 16.84 -7.34
N GLU A 7 12.43 15.87 -6.71
CA GLU A 7 12.77 15.41 -5.37
C GLU A 7 14.21 14.86 -5.30
N PRO A 8 14.81 14.75 -4.11
CA PRO A 8 16.07 14.03 -3.93
C PRO A 8 15.96 12.59 -4.47
N GLY A 9 16.99 12.11 -5.17
CA GLY A 9 16.98 10.77 -5.77
C GLY A 9 16.09 10.60 -7.01
N SER A 10 15.36 11.63 -7.46
CA SER A 10 14.51 11.59 -8.67
C SER A 10 15.27 11.45 -10.00
N GLY A 11 16.61 11.53 -9.98
CA GLY A 11 17.44 11.35 -11.17
C GLY A 11 17.73 12.63 -11.98
N LYS A 12 17.54 13.83 -11.42
CA LYS A 12 17.85 15.12 -12.08
C LYS A 12 19.22 15.14 -12.76
N SER A 13 20.29 14.86 -12.00
CA SER A 13 21.66 14.81 -12.52
C SER A 13 21.84 13.74 -13.60
N THR A 14 21.14 12.61 -13.46
CA THR A 14 21.14 11.53 -14.46
C THR A 14 20.49 11.98 -15.76
N VAL A 15 19.39 12.73 -15.71
CA VAL A 15 18.74 13.32 -16.89
C VAL A 15 19.69 14.26 -17.61
N LEU A 16 20.38 15.15 -16.89
CA LEU A 16 21.35 16.07 -17.49
C LEU A 16 22.52 15.33 -18.12
N ARG A 17 23.13 14.38 -17.41
CA ARG A 17 24.23 13.57 -17.93
C ARG A 17 23.81 12.75 -19.15
N TYR A 18 22.61 12.18 -19.13
CA TYR A 18 22.08 11.40 -20.25
C TYR A 18 21.82 12.29 -21.48
N LEU A 19 21.20 13.46 -21.30
CA LEU A 19 21.03 14.43 -22.38
C LEU A 19 22.38 14.88 -22.96
N GLY A 20 23.34 15.21 -22.09
CA GLY A 20 24.69 15.58 -22.49
C GLY A 20 25.39 14.46 -23.27
N HIS A 21 25.27 13.21 -22.81
CA HIS A 21 25.83 12.05 -23.50
C HIS A 21 25.21 11.85 -24.89
N LEU A 22 23.88 11.93 -25.03
CA LEU A 22 23.20 11.79 -26.31
C LEU A 22 23.60 12.89 -27.30
N LEU A 23 23.63 14.15 -26.83
CA LEU A 23 24.06 15.29 -27.64
C LEU A 23 25.53 15.18 -28.07
N ALA A 24 26.42 14.77 -27.15
CA ALA A 24 27.84 14.60 -27.46
C ALA A 24 28.05 13.50 -28.49
N ARG A 25 27.37 12.36 -28.35
CA ARG A 25 27.44 11.28 -29.35
C ARG A 25 26.92 11.72 -30.72
N ARG A 26 25.81 12.47 -30.74
CA ARG A 26 25.25 13.04 -31.97
C ARG A 26 26.23 14.03 -32.63
N ALA A 27 26.88 14.89 -31.83
CA ALA A 27 27.90 15.82 -32.30
C ALA A 27 29.14 15.10 -32.86
N CYS A 28 29.46 13.92 -32.34
CA CYS A 28 30.50 13.04 -32.87
C CYS A 28 30.05 12.19 -34.08
N GLY A 29 28.88 12.46 -34.67
CA GLY A 29 28.39 11.80 -35.89
C GLY A 29 27.58 10.52 -35.66
N ALA A 30 27.21 10.19 -34.42
CA ALA A 30 26.31 9.06 -34.17
C ALA A 30 24.88 9.38 -34.60
N ALA A 31 24.22 8.46 -35.32
CA ALA A 31 22.82 8.55 -35.70
C ALA A 31 21.90 8.35 -34.48
N ILE A 32 21.68 9.43 -33.71
CA ILE A 32 20.81 9.45 -32.53
C ILE A 32 19.61 10.34 -32.83
N ALA A 33 18.42 9.75 -32.83
CA ALA A 33 17.17 10.49 -32.90
C ALA A 33 16.88 11.15 -31.54
N LEU A 34 16.75 12.48 -31.54
CA LEU A 34 16.35 13.27 -30.38
C LEU A 34 14.98 13.90 -30.66
N PRO A 35 13.90 13.38 -30.05
CA PRO A 35 12.56 13.92 -30.27
C PRO A 35 12.50 15.42 -29.98
N GLY A 36 12.00 16.20 -30.94
CA GLY A 36 11.90 17.67 -30.83
C GLY A 36 13.20 18.43 -31.13
N TRP A 37 14.25 17.76 -31.62
CA TRP A 37 15.51 18.39 -32.02
C TRP A 37 15.79 18.19 -33.51
N PRO A 38 15.94 19.27 -34.31
CA PRO A 38 16.21 19.17 -35.75
C PRO A 38 17.53 18.44 -36.04
N ASP A 39 17.58 17.71 -37.16
CA ASP A 39 18.78 16.96 -37.58
C ASP A 39 19.97 17.84 -37.96
N GLU A 40 19.69 19.06 -38.37
CA GLU A 40 20.66 20.04 -38.85
C GLU A 40 21.34 20.82 -37.72
N THR A 41 20.86 20.72 -36.47
CA THR A 41 21.38 21.52 -35.35
C THR A 41 21.63 20.67 -34.10
N THR A 42 22.91 20.33 -33.87
CA THR A 42 23.35 19.66 -32.63
C THR A 42 24.28 20.59 -31.88
N PRO A 43 23.85 21.21 -30.75
CA PRO A 43 24.74 22.03 -29.96
C PRO A 43 25.73 21.17 -29.19
N ILE A 44 26.87 21.78 -28.86
CA ILE A 44 27.88 21.20 -27.98
C ILE A 44 27.34 21.24 -26.55
N PRO A 45 27.15 20.08 -25.88
CA PRO A 45 26.72 20.04 -24.49
C PRO A 45 27.90 20.27 -23.55
N ILE A 46 27.74 21.16 -22.58
CA ILE A 46 28.69 21.37 -21.49
C ILE A 46 28.00 21.13 -20.16
N LEU A 47 28.43 20.10 -19.45
CA LEU A 47 27.97 19.82 -18.09
C LEU A 47 28.70 20.72 -17.11
N VAL A 48 27.97 21.56 -16.39
CA VAL A 48 28.51 22.54 -15.44
C VAL A 48 28.00 22.19 -14.04
N PRO A 49 28.80 21.52 -13.20
CA PRO A 49 28.47 21.34 -11.80
C PRO A 49 28.48 22.71 -11.10
N LEU A 50 27.33 23.17 -10.60
CA LEU A 50 27.24 24.51 -10.03
C LEU A 50 28.04 24.65 -8.74
N ALA A 51 28.24 23.57 -8.00
CA ALA A 51 29.16 23.54 -6.85
C ALA A 51 30.59 23.99 -7.21
N GLN A 52 31.10 23.66 -8.40
CA GLN A 52 32.42 24.14 -8.86
C GLN A 52 32.42 25.64 -9.14
N VAL A 53 31.30 26.17 -9.65
CA VAL A 53 31.13 27.62 -9.86
C VAL A 53 31.18 28.36 -8.53
N ALA A 54 30.55 27.82 -7.49
CA ALA A 54 30.60 28.40 -6.15
C ALA A 54 32.01 28.33 -5.53
N GLU A 55 32.76 27.25 -5.74
CA GLU A 55 34.16 27.16 -5.30
C GLU A 55 35.03 28.25 -5.97
N GLN A 56 34.85 28.48 -7.28
CA GLN A 56 35.54 29.56 -7.98
C GLN A 56 35.06 30.94 -7.54
N LEU A 57 33.76 31.10 -7.26
CA LEU A 57 33.21 32.36 -6.73
C LEU A 57 33.85 32.76 -5.40
N GLY A 58 34.15 31.78 -4.53
CA GLY A 58 34.90 32.02 -3.30
C GLY A 58 36.32 32.56 -3.52
N LYS A 59 36.91 32.33 -4.70
CA LYS A 59 38.26 32.80 -5.07
C LYS A 59 38.22 34.12 -5.84
N THR A 60 37.25 34.28 -6.73
CA THR A 60 37.16 35.43 -7.64
C THR A 60 36.38 36.60 -7.06
N HIS A 61 35.42 36.33 -6.17
CA HIS A 61 34.39 37.26 -5.71
C HIS A 61 33.55 37.91 -6.84
N ASP A 62 33.66 37.38 -8.07
CA ASP A 62 32.90 37.80 -9.25
C ASP A 62 32.23 36.56 -9.86
N PRO A 63 30.89 36.53 -9.93
CA PRO A 63 30.15 35.35 -10.40
C PRO A 63 30.21 35.14 -11.91
N ASP A 64 30.39 36.21 -12.70
CA ASP A 64 30.60 36.08 -14.15
C ASP A 64 31.98 35.47 -14.40
N MET A 65 33.01 35.96 -13.69
CA MET A 65 34.37 35.41 -13.78
C MET A 65 34.45 33.96 -13.27
N ALA A 66 33.76 33.64 -12.17
CA ALA A 66 33.71 32.29 -11.61
C ALA A 66 33.10 31.28 -12.60
N LEU A 67 32.02 31.66 -13.28
CA LEU A 67 31.39 30.84 -14.30
C LEU A 67 32.36 30.58 -15.46
N TRP A 68 33.05 31.62 -15.95
CA TRP A 68 34.02 31.50 -17.04
C TRP A 68 35.24 30.65 -16.66
N GLN A 69 35.77 30.80 -15.45
CA GLN A 69 36.89 29.98 -14.97
C GLN A 69 36.48 28.50 -14.83
N THR A 70 35.26 28.24 -14.38
CA THR A 70 34.71 26.88 -14.30
C THR A 70 34.60 26.24 -15.68
N LEU A 71 34.05 26.96 -16.66
CA LEU A 71 33.99 26.50 -18.06
C LEU A 71 35.40 26.23 -18.63
N GLY A 72 36.37 27.10 -18.36
CA GLY A 72 37.76 26.89 -18.75
C GLY A 72 38.36 25.62 -18.13
N SER A 73 38.14 25.40 -16.83
CA SER A 73 38.59 24.18 -16.13
C SER A 73 38.02 22.90 -16.75
N ILE A 74 36.71 22.89 -17.04
CA ILE A 74 36.01 21.75 -17.66
C ILE A 74 36.61 21.42 -19.04
N LEU A 75 36.93 22.43 -19.84
CA LEU A 75 37.45 22.26 -21.21
C LEU A 75 38.95 21.89 -21.25
N ASN A 76 39.74 22.32 -20.26
CA ASN A 76 41.18 22.09 -20.24
C ASN A 76 41.58 20.68 -19.76
N GLY A 77 40.72 20.03 -18.97
CA GLY A 77 40.94 18.67 -18.46
C GLY A 77 42.22 18.50 -17.61
N PRO A 78 42.50 17.29 -17.09
CA PRO A 78 43.65 17.03 -16.20
C PRO A 78 45.02 17.11 -16.89
N GLN A 79 45.10 17.31 -18.21
CA GLN A 79 46.35 17.24 -18.99
C GLN A 79 46.56 18.43 -19.95
N GLY A 80 45.73 19.48 -19.91
CA GLY A 80 46.00 20.74 -20.63
C GLY A 80 46.00 20.65 -22.16
N ALA A 81 45.30 19.68 -22.76
CA ALA A 81 45.33 19.40 -24.21
C ALA A 81 44.61 20.44 -25.11
N SER A 82 44.18 21.59 -24.58
CA SER A 82 43.06 22.38 -25.13
C SER A 82 43.28 23.91 -25.13
N ALA A 83 44.49 24.42 -25.37
CA ALA A 83 44.70 25.88 -25.44
C ALA A 83 43.83 26.52 -26.56
N GLY A 84 43.07 27.58 -26.25
CA GLY A 84 42.22 28.32 -27.21
C GLY A 84 40.75 27.84 -27.33
N LEU A 85 40.39 26.72 -26.69
CA LEU A 85 39.01 26.19 -26.72
C LEU A 85 37.99 27.09 -26.02
N LEU A 86 38.43 27.87 -25.03
CA LEU A 86 37.57 28.81 -24.31
C LEU A 86 37.13 29.99 -25.19
N ASP A 87 38.00 30.48 -26.08
CA ASP A 87 37.66 31.56 -27.01
C ASP A 87 36.74 31.06 -28.14
N ALA A 88 36.99 29.86 -28.66
CA ALA A 88 36.09 29.20 -29.59
C ALA A 88 34.71 28.94 -28.96
N LEU A 89 34.67 28.63 -27.66
CA LEU A 89 33.41 28.45 -26.93
C LEU A 89 32.59 29.74 -26.87
N ARG A 90 33.23 30.89 -26.61
CA ARG A 90 32.55 32.20 -26.62
C ARG A 90 31.88 32.47 -27.96
N GLU A 91 32.58 32.24 -29.06
CA GLU A 91 32.03 32.41 -30.40
C GLU A 91 30.87 31.43 -30.65
N ALA A 92 31.03 30.17 -30.27
CA ALA A 92 29.98 29.16 -30.40
C ALA A 92 28.71 29.49 -29.60
N MET A 93 28.86 30.06 -28.39
CA MET A 93 27.73 30.55 -27.58
C MET A 93 26.99 31.68 -28.28
N HIS A 94 27.69 32.65 -28.87
CA HIS A 94 27.08 33.76 -29.63
C HIS A 94 26.33 33.28 -30.88
N ARG A 95 26.76 32.17 -31.49
CA ARG A 95 26.07 31.53 -32.62
C ARG A 95 24.93 30.59 -32.19
N GLY A 96 24.71 30.41 -30.89
CA GLY A 96 23.67 29.50 -30.37
C GLY A 96 24.02 28.01 -30.51
N GLY A 97 25.29 27.68 -30.75
CA GLY A 97 25.80 26.32 -30.95
C GLY A 97 26.12 25.56 -29.65
N VAL A 98 25.76 26.10 -28.49
CA VAL A 98 26.12 25.56 -27.18
C VAL A 98 24.88 25.39 -26.30
N ILE A 99 24.87 24.31 -25.53
CA ILE A 99 23.93 24.10 -24.44
C ILE A 99 24.66 23.86 -23.12
N LEU A 100 24.33 24.65 -22.11
CA LEU A 100 24.83 24.50 -20.74
C LEU A 100 23.85 23.61 -19.95
N LEU A 101 24.40 22.57 -19.35
CA LEU A 101 23.69 21.63 -18.48
C LEU A 101 24.19 21.87 -17.06
N CYS A 102 23.55 22.79 -16.36
CA CYS A 102 23.94 23.26 -15.04
C CYS A 102 23.29 22.37 -13.96
N ASP A 103 24.10 21.66 -13.19
CA ASP A 103 23.62 20.70 -12.20
C ASP A 103 23.77 21.24 -10.76
N GLY A 104 22.69 21.20 -9.98
CA GLY A 104 22.70 21.41 -8.53
C GLY A 104 22.57 22.87 -8.07
N LEU A 105 21.59 23.64 -8.57
CA LEU A 105 21.43 25.03 -8.12
C LEU A 105 21.06 25.11 -6.63
N ASP A 106 20.28 24.15 -6.14
CA ASP A 106 19.90 24.05 -4.73
C ASP A 106 21.05 23.67 -3.79
N GLU A 107 22.16 23.16 -4.32
CA GLU A 107 23.34 22.74 -3.54
C GLU A 107 24.21 23.93 -3.13
N LEU A 108 24.00 25.10 -3.75
CA LEU A 108 24.72 26.32 -3.40
C LEU A 108 24.12 26.97 -2.16
N SER A 109 24.93 27.56 -1.26
CA SER A 109 24.39 28.28 -0.10
C SER A 109 23.51 29.48 -0.50
N ALA A 110 22.37 29.67 0.18
CA ALA A 110 21.51 30.85 0.10
C ALA A 110 21.74 31.87 1.23
N GLU A 111 22.73 31.65 2.09
CA GLU A 111 23.12 32.58 3.15
C GLU A 111 23.58 33.91 2.55
N GLY A 112 23.09 35.01 3.12
CA GLY A 112 23.38 36.36 2.60
C GLY A 112 22.36 36.89 1.59
N GLY A 113 21.25 36.19 1.35
CA GLY A 113 20.13 36.70 0.54
C GLY A 113 20.54 36.97 -0.91
N GLU A 114 20.39 38.22 -1.37
CA GLU A 114 20.81 38.67 -2.71
C GLU A 114 22.32 38.52 -2.96
N ALA A 115 23.13 38.58 -1.90
CA ALA A 115 24.57 38.40 -1.97
C ALA A 115 25.01 36.93 -1.84
N SER A 116 24.06 36.00 -1.69
CA SER A 116 24.37 34.58 -1.53
C SER A 116 25.02 33.99 -2.79
N PRO A 117 25.90 32.97 -2.66
CA PRO A 117 26.44 32.25 -3.81
C PRO A 117 25.34 31.76 -4.77
N ARG A 118 24.23 31.24 -4.23
CA ARG A 118 23.07 30.80 -5.03
C ARG A 118 22.46 31.95 -5.84
N ALA A 119 22.21 33.10 -5.22
CA ALA A 119 21.66 34.27 -5.89
C ALA A 119 22.64 34.83 -6.93
N LEU A 120 23.92 34.97 -6.58
CA LEU A 120 24.94 35.50 -7.48
C LEU A 120 25.12 34.63 -8.73
N VAL A 121 25.13 33.30 -8.58
CA VAL A 121 25.19 32.37 -9.70
C VAL A 121 23.92 32.42 -10.55
N SER A 122 22.73 32.48 -9.93
CA SER A 122 21.46 32.66 -10.66
C SER A 122 21.49 33.93 -11.52
N HIS A 123 21.89 35.07 -10.93
CA HIS A 123 22.02 36.35 -11.64
C HIS A 123 23.07 36.32 -12.76
N ALA A 124 24.21 35.63 -12.56
CA ALA A 124 25.20 35.46 -13.62
C ALA A 124 24.67 34.67 -14.81
N LEU A 125 23.88 33.61 -14.55
CA LEU A 125 23.21 32.85 -15.61
C LEU A 125 22.16 33.69 -16.33
N GLN A 126 21.39 34.52 -15.62
CA GLN A 126 20.45 35.48 -16.20
C GLN A 126 21.17 36.50 -17.11
N ARG A 127 22.28 37.07 -16.66
CA ARG A 127 23.11 37.98 -17.47
C ARG A 127 23.67 37.29 -18.71
N LEU A 128 24.08 36.02 -18.60
CA LEU A 128 24.60 35.26 -19.73
C LEU A 128 23.53 35.05 -20.81
N VAL A 129 22.30 34.69 -20.42
CA VAL A 129 21.21 34.49 -21.37
C VAL A 129 20.69 35.79 -21.98
N ALA A 130 20.80 36.92 -21.26
CA ALA A 130 20.48 38.24 -21.80
C ALA A 130 21.48 38.70 -22.88
N ARG A 131 22.73 38.19 -22.84
CA ARG A 131 23.82 38.60 -23.74
C ARG A 131 24.08 37.62 -24.88
N THR A 132 23.56 36.38 -24.80
CA THR A 132 23.86 35.30 -25.74
C THR A 132 22.64 34.43 -26.00
N PRO A 133 22.49 33.84 -27.21
CA PRO A 133 21.43 32.89 -27.51
C PRO A 133 21.70 31.48 -26.92
N VAL A 134 22.50 31.37 -25.88
CA VAL A 134 22.90 30.09 -25.28
C VAL A 134 21.67 29.38 -24.69
N ARG A 135 21.60 28.06 -24.87
CA ARG A 135 20.56 27.23 -24.24
C ARG A 135 21.05 26.79 -22.88
N ILE A 136 20.21 26.85 -21.86
CA ILE A 136 20.56 26.45 -20.50
C ILE A 136 19.46 25.55 -19.94
N VAL A 137 19.89 24.44 -19.35
CA VAL A 137 19.09 23.56 -18.50
C VAL A 137 19.70 23.60 -17.10
N ILE A 138 18.92 23.93 -16.09
CA ILE A 138 19.35 23.98 -14.69
C ILE A 138 18.57 22.95 -13.89
N THR A 139 19.22 22.19 -13.01
CA THR A 139 18.52 21.34 -12.04
C THR A 139 18.39 22.04 -10.69
N SER A 140 17.24 21.83 -10.04
CA SER A 140 17.05 22.24 -8.65
C SER A 140 16.08 21.30 -7.92
N ARG A 141 16.07 21.32 -6.59
CA ARG A 141 15.01 20.66 -5.79
C ARG A 141 13.74 21.50 -5.80
N VAL A 142 12.59 20.83 -5.69
CA VAL A 142 11.26 21.46 -5.76
C VAL A 142 11.09 22.51 -4.66
N LEU A 143 11.22 22.10 -3.40
CA LEU A 143 10.97 22.97 -2.26
C LEU A 143 11.92 24.19 -2.19
N PRO A 144 13.26 24.03 -2.22
CA PRO A 144 14.16 25.20 -2.15
C PRO A 144 13.88 26.21 -3.26
N TYR A 145 13.56 25.73 -4.47
CA TYR A 145 13.25 26.59 -5.60
C TYR A 145 11.92 27.33 -5.41
N GLN A 146 10.88 26.66 -4.90
CA GLN A 146 9.56 27.26 -4.69
C GLN A 146 9.52 28.26 -3.52
N SER A 147 10.30 28.01 -2.46
CA SER A 147 10.37 28.89 -1.29
C SER A 147 11.24 30.13 -1.51
N ALA A 148 11.87 30.26 -2.67
CA ALA A 148 12.81 31.32 -2.97
C ALA A 148 12.14 32.62 -3.45
N GLY A 149 12.50 33.75 -2.85
CA GLY A 149 12.05 35.07 -3.32
C GLY A 149 13.02 35.76 -4.29
N SER A 150 14.33 35.66 -4.05
CA SER A 150 15.35 36.52 -4.69
C SER A 150 16.16 35.89 -5.82
N TRP A 151 16.15 34.56 -5.95
CA TRP A 151 17.04 33.85 -6.87
C TRP A 151 16.32 32.91 -7.84
N GLN A 152 14.99 32.88 -7.81
CA GLN A 152 14.20 32.17 -8.81
C GLN A 152 14.49 32.73 -10.18
N LEU A 153 14.58 31.84 -11.16
CA LEU A 153 14.71 32.26 -12.55
C LEU A 153 13.33 32.64 -13.09
N PRO A 154 13.16 33.89 -13.54
CA PRO A 154 11.85 34.47 -13.85
C PRO A 154 11.17 33.79 -15.05
N GLN A 155 9.94 33.30 -14.85
CA GLN A 155 9.18 32.63 -15.91
C GLN A 155 8.71 33.60 -17.00
N ASP A 156 8.43 34.84 -16.62
CA ASP A 156 8.11 35.98 -17.48
C ASP A 156 9.29 36.38 -18.38
N GLU A 157 10.53 36.10 -17.98
CA GLU A 157 11.71 36.22 -18.83
C GLU A 157 11.98 34.95 -19.67
N GLY A 158 11.04 34.01 -19.78
CA GLY A 158 11.16 32.85 -20.68
C GLY A 158 11.88 31.62 -20.10
N TRP A 159 12.07 31.56 -18.78
CA TRP A 159 12.46 30.33 -18.08
C TRP A 159 11.27 29.41 -17.91
N ARG A 160 11.35 28.20 -18.46
CA ARG A 160 10.30 27.18 -18.32
C ARG A 160 10.59 26.31 -17.11
N LEU A 161 9.59 26.13 -16.26
CA LEU A 161 9.69 25.22 -15.12
C LEU A 161 9.08 23.86 -15.46
N ARG A 162 9.80 22.76 -15.17
CA ARG A 162 9.27 21.39 -15.29
C ARG A 162 9.70 20.57 -14.09
N THR A 163 8.83 19.70 -13.61
CA THR A 163 9.12 18.81 -12.47
C THR A 163 9.18 17.38 -12.94
N LEU A 164 10.22 16.65 -12.54
CA LEU A 164 10.31 15.20 -12.72
C LEU A 164 9.25 14.50 -11.87
N THR A 165 8.40 13.72 -12.52
CA THR A 165 7.43 12.87 -11.85
C THR A 165 8.08 11.59 -11.33
N PRO A 166 7.54 10.96 -10.27
CA PRO A 166 7.96 9.63 -9.85
C PRO A 166 7.81 8.59 -10.97
N LEU A 167 8.58 7.50 -10.91
CA LEU A 167 8.50 6.43 -11.90
C LEU A 167 7.14 5.73 -11.84
N ALA A 168 6.46 5.65 -12.98
CA ALA A 168 5.33 4.74 -13.13
C ALA A 168 5.81 3.29 -13.15
N PHE A 169 4.96 2.34 -12.77
CA PHE A 169 5.38 0.93 -12.67
C PHE A 169 5.88 0.35 -14.02
N GLY A 170 5.38 0.82 -15.16
CA GLY A 170 5.93 0.45 -16.48
C GLY A 170 7.38 0.92 -16.68
N GLN A 171 7.74 2.08 -16.15
CA GLN A 171 9.11 2.59 -16.15
C GLN A 171 9.99 1.84 -15.15
N VAL A 172 9.44 1.42 -14.00
CA VAL A 172 10.12 0.53 -13.04
C VAL A 172 10.52 -0.79 -13.72
N LYS A 173 9.59 -1.43 -14.46
CA LYS A 173 9.88 -2.66 -15.22
C LYS A 173 11.03 -2.44 -16.21
N THR A 174 10.96 -1.34 -16.96
CA THR A 174 11.98 -0.99 -17.95
C THR A 174 13.34 -0.78 -17.29
N PHE A 175 13.38 -0.08 -16.15
CA PHE A 175 14.59 0.15 -15.38
C PHE A 175 15.21 -1.17 -14.90
N VAL A 176 14.43 -2.05 -14.27
CA VAL A 176 14.90 -3.34 -13.74
C VAL A 176 15.46 -4.23 -14.85
N GLN A 177 14.75 -4.32 -15.98
CA GLN A 177 15.22 -5.09 -17.14
C GLN A 177 16.52 -4.52 -17.73
N ALA A 178 16.61 -3.19 -17.86
CA ALA A 178 17.82 -2.54 -18.36
C ALA A 178 19.01 -2.73 -17.40
N TRP A 179 18.77 -2.67 -16.09
CA TRP A 179 19.78 -2.87 -15.06
C TRP A 179 20.44 -4.25 -15.14
N PHE A 180 19.65 -5.32 -15.06
CA PHE A 180 20.20 -6.69 -15.10
C PHE A 180 20.80 -7.03 -16.46
N ARG A 181 20.25 -6.48 -17.55
CA ARG A 181 20.88 -6.62 -18.87
C ARG A 181 22.26 -5.99 -18.90
N ALA A 182 22.40 -4.77 -18.37
CA ALA A 182 23.70 -4.11 -18.31
C ALA A 182 24.68 -4.87 -17.39
N LEU A 183 24.19 -5.45 -16.28
CA LEU A 183 25.02 -6.25 -15.38
C LEU A 183 25.64 -7.47 -16.08
N ALA A 184 24.90 -8.13 -16.98
CA ALA A 184 25.41 -9.25 -17.78
C ALA A 184 26.57 -8.86 -18.72
N ASP A 185 26.73 -7.57 -19.04
CA ASP A 185 27.87 -7.09 -19.83
C ASP A 185 29.16 -6.97 -18.96
N PHE A 186 29.02 -6.93 -17.63
CA PHE A 186 30.13 -6.76 -16.69
C PHE A 186 30.45 -8.00 -15.85
N ASP A 187 29.50 -8.92 -15.71
CA ASP A 187 29.65 -10.18 -14.98
C ASP A 187 29.75 -11.36 -15.96
N PRO A 188 30.94 -11.94 -16.17
CA PRO A 188 31.14 -13.05 -17.10
C PRO A 188 30.34 -14.31 -16.76
N ASP A 189 29.94 -14.47 -15.49
CA ASP A 189 29.20 -15.64 -15.01
C ASP A 189 27.67 -15.45 -15.16
N LEU A 190 27.21 -14.23 -15.45
CA LEU A 190 25.79 -13.90 -15.61
C LEU A 190 25.37 -13.87 -17.09
N THR A 191 24.73 -14.95 -17.55
CA THR A 191 24.18 -14.98 -18.91
C THR A 191 23.01 -13.99 -19.11
N ILE A 192 22.81 -13.50 -20.34
CA ILE A 192 21.67 -12.62 -20.68
C ILE A 192 20.31 -13.26 -20.33
N GLN A 193 20.19 -14.58 -20.48
CA GLN A 193 18.95 -15.30 -20.15
C GLN A 193 18.73 -15.37 -18.64
N ALA A 194 19.78 -15.62 -17.85
CA ALA A 194 19.70 -15.57 -16.39
C ALA A 194 19.35 -14.16 -15.90
N ALA A 195 20.00 -13.12 -16.43
CA ALA A 195 19.70 -11.72 -16.11
C ALA A 195 18.23 -11.35 -16.38
N ARG A 196 17.65 -11.81 -17.51
CA ARG A 196 16.23 -11.62 -17.81
C ARG A 196 15.33 -12.33 -16.80
N HIS A 197 15.66 -13.58 -16.45
CA HIS A 197 14.89 -14.32 -15.47
C HIS A 197 14.88 -13.64 -14.09
N THR A 198 16.05 -13.18 -13.63
CA THR A 198 16.19 -12.40 -12.39
C THR A 198 15.40 -11.10 -12.43
N ALA A 199 15.44 -10.36 -13.55
CA ALA A 199 14.65 -9.15 -13.72
C ALA A 199 13.14 -9.42 -13.65
N ASP A 200 12.66 -10.47 -14.34
CA ASP A 200 11.25 -10.83 -14.36
C ASP A 200 10.77 -11.33 -12.98
N ASP A 201 11.61 -12.04 -12.23
CA ASP A 201 11.31 -12.45 -10.86
C ASP A 201 11.17 -11.24 -9.93
N LEU A 202 12.14 -10.31 -9.96
CA LEU A 202 12.05 -9.07 -9.17
C LEU A 202 10.79 -8.27 -9.55
N ILE A 203 10.48 -8.13 -10.84
CA ILE A 203 9.27 -7.42 -11.30
C ILE A 203 7.99 -8.07 -10.75
N LYS A 204 7.92 -9.41 -10.72
CA LYS A 204 6.77 -10.13 -10.14
C LYS A 204 6.67 -9.88 -8.64
N GLN A 205 7.78 -9.93 -7.91
CA GLN A 205 7.82 -9.63 -6.47
C GLN A 205 7.38 -8.19 -6.17
N LEU A 206 7.87 -7.21 -6.94
CA LEU A 206 7.48 -5.79 -6.78
C LEU A 206 6.01 -5.56 -7.12
N ALA A 207 5.48 -6.23 -8.15
CA ALA A 207 4.05 -6.16 -8.50
C ALA A 207 3.15 -6.75 -7.40
N ALA A 208 3.62 -7.81 -6.73
CA ALA A 208 2.88 -8.47 -5.66
C ALA A 208 2.87 -7.69 -4.33
N ARG A 209 3.70 -6.65 -4.20
CA ARG A 209 3.88 -5.88 -2.94
C ARG A 209 3.57 -4.40 -3.12
N PRO A 210 2.28 -3.99 -3.18
CA PRO A 210 1.87 -2.58 -3.30
C PRO A 210 2.47 -1.66 -2.24
N ALA A 211 2.77 -2.18 -1.04
CA ALA A 211 3.42 -1.43 0.03
C ALA A 211 4.81 -0.87 -0.37
N LEU A 212 5.48 -1.45 -1.36
CA LEU A 212 6.77 -1.00 -1.87
C LEU A 212 6.65 0.08 -2.96
N GLN A 213 5.43 0.42 -3.41
CA GLN A 213 5.23 1.43 -4.48
C GLN A 213 5.91 2.77 -4.20
N PRO A 214 5.83 3.35 -2.98
CA PRO A 214 6.53 4.60 -2.67
C PRO A 214 8.05 4.49 -2.82
N LEU A 215 8.61 3.31 -2.56
CA LEU A 215 10.06 3.06 -2.67
C LEU A 215 10.45 2.92 -4.14
N ILE A 216 9.78 2.05 -4.91
CA ILE A 216 10.17 1.77 -6.30
C ILE A 216 9.92 2.95 -7.26
N ALA A 217 9.08 3.91 -6.85
CA ALA A 217 8.84 5.13 -7.60
C ALA A 217 10.06 6.08 -7.62
N SER A 218 10.99 5.93 -6.66
CA SER A 218 12.26 6.65 -6.61
C SER A 218 13.35 5.85 -7.31
N PRO A 219 14.02 6.39 -8.35
CA PRO A 219 15.12 5.71 -9.03
C PRO A 219 16.25 5.26 -8.09
N LEU A 220 16.59 6.06 -7.08
CA LEU A 220 17.62 5.72 -6.10
C LEU A 220 17.24 4.46 -5.31
N LEU A 221 16.03 4.43 -4.76
CA LEU A 221 15.55 3.31 -3.94
C LEU A 221 15.33 2.06 -4.79
N LEU A 222 14.82 2.22 -6.01
CA LEU A 222 14.74 1.11 -6.97
C LEU A 222 16.12 0.53 -7.27
N THR A 223 17.15 1.37 -7.41
CA THR A 223 18.54 0.93 -7.59
C THR A 223 19.01 0.11 -6.38
N MET A 224 18.67 0.53 -5.16
CA MET A 224 19.00 -0.22 -3.96
C MET A 224 18.33 -1.60 -3.94
N LEU A 225 17.07 -1.68 -4.34
CA LEU A 225 16.34 -2.95 -4.43
C LEU A 225 16.95 -3.89 -5.48
N THR A 226 17.39 -3.36 -6.62
CA THR A 226 18.10 -4.17 -7.63
C THR A 226 19.45 -4.66 -7.12
N LEU A 227 20.16 -3.86 -6.31
CA LEU A 227 21.42 -4.26 -5.68
C LEU A 227 21.21 -5.33 -4.61
N LEU A 228 20.19 -5.18 -3.76
CA LEU A 228 19.82 -6.20 -2.75
C LEU A 228 19.48 -7.52 -3.42
N HIS A 229 18.61 -7.49 -4.43
CA HIS A 229 18.17 -8.68 -5.16
C HIS A 229 19.34 -9.45 -5.83
N ASN A 230 20.43 -8.75 -6.16
CA ASN A 230 21.60 -9.36 -6.77
C ASN A 230 22.46 -10.15 -5.76
N ASN A 231 22.44 -9.80 -4.47
CA ASN A 231 23.21 -10.52 -3.45
C ASN A 231 22.35 -11.58 -2.73
N ASP A 232 21.04 -11.35 -2.58
CA ASP A 232 20.07 -12.21 -1.90
C ASP A 232 18.64 -11.96 -2.41
N ARG A 233 17.62 -12.71 -1.94
CA ARG A 233 16.21 -12.34 -2.21
C ARG A 233 15.82 -11.06 -1.48
N VAL A 234 14.93 -10.26 -2.09
CA VAL A 234 14.38 -9.07 -1.43
C VAL A 234 13.62 -9.53 -0.18
N PRO A 235 13.95 -9.02 1.03
CA PRO A 235 13.31 -9.46 2.26
C PRO A 235 11.79 -9.37 2.21
N GLU A 236 11.10 -10.40 2.70
CA GLU A 236 9.63 -10.45 2.76
C GLU A 236 9.07 -9.46 3.78
N GLN A 237 9.77 -9.26 4.90
CA GLN A 237 9.40 -8.27 5.90
C GLN A 237 9.92 -6.88 5.51
N GLU A 238 9.05 -5.88 5.66
CA GLU A 238 9.37 -4.50 5.29
C GLU A 238 10.48 -3.89 6.18
N VAL A 239 10.52 -4.30 7.46
CA VAL A 239 11.55 -3.87 8.42
C VAL A 239 12.94 -4.31 7.99
N ASP A 240 13.09 -5.56 7.56
CA ASP A 240 14.37 -6.09 7.08
C ASP A 240 14.82 -5.39 5.80
N LEU A 241 13.86 -5.03 4.94
CA LEU A 241 14.14 -4.27 3.73
C LEU A 241 14.73 -2.90 4.04
N TYR A 242 14.14 -2.17 5.00
CA TYR A 242 14.69 -0.88 5.42
C TYR A 242 16.02 -1.03 6.13
N GLU A 243 16.20 -2.05 6.97
CA GLU A 243 17.47 -2.35 7.64
C GLU A 243 18.58 -2.54 6.61
N GLN A 244 18.36 -3.42 5.64
CA GLN A 244 19.33 -3.70 4.58
C GLN A 244 19.59 -2.48 3.71
N CYS A 245 18.57 -1.70 3.38
CA CYS A 245 18.75 -0.44 2.65
C CYS A 245 19.63 0.55 3.43
N VAL A 246 19.38 0.75 4.73
CA VAL A 246 20.20 1.64 5.57
C VAL A 246 21.63 1.13 5.68
N LEU A 247 21.83 -0.17 5.85
CA LEU A 247 23.16 -0.78 5.90
C LEU A 247 23.89 -0.59 4.57
N LEU A 248 23.24 -0.83 3.43
CA LEU A 248 23.83 -0.61 2.11
C LEU A 248 24.27 0.85 1.89
N LEU A 249 23.50 1.83 2.36
CA LEU A 249 23.89 3.24 2.22
C LEU A 249 25.11 3.58 3.08
N LEU A 250 25.21 2.99 4.27
CA LEU A 250 26.33 3.23 5.18
C LEU A 250 27.60 2.42 4.82
N GLU A 251 27.44 1.24 4.23
CA GLU A 251 28.55 0.32 3.93
C GLU A 251 29.04 0.41 2.48
N ARG A 252 28.14 0.67 1.51
CA ARG A 252 28.33 0.22 0.12
C ARG A 252 28.03 1.26 -0.95
N TRP A 253 27.76 2.52 -0.61
CA TRP A 253 27.54 3.55 -1.63
C TRP A 253 28.84 4.16 -2.16
N GLU A 254 29.75 3.30 -2.61
CA GLU A 254 30.74 3.69 -3.61
C GLU A 254 30.41 2.95 -4.90
N PRO A 255 30.17 3.66 -6.02
CA PRO A 255 30.15 2.99 -7.30
C PRO A 255 31.56 2.41 -7.49
N VAL A 256 31.62 1.17 -7.95
CA VAL A 256 32.82 0.54 -8.52
C VAL A 256 33.35 1.47 -9.62
N ARG A 257 34.14 2.46 -9.23
CA ARG A 257 34.74 3.48 -10.09
C ARG A 257 36.21 3.55 -9.75
N GLN A 258 36.86 2.39 -9.85
CA GLN A 258 38.21 2.15 -10.31
C GLN A 258 38.65 0.79 -9.74
N PRO A 259 38.86 -0.23 -10.59
CA PRO A 259 39.53 -1.46 -10.15
C PRO A 259 40.90 -1.08 -9.55
N GLY A 260 41.07 -1.21 -8.23
CA GLY A 260 42.37 -1.03 -7.56
C GLY A 260 42.44 0.01 -6.43
N LEU A 261 41.45 0.90 -6.24
CA LEU A 261 41.43 1.80 -5.07
C LEU A 261 40.58 1.19 -3.94
N LYS A 262 41.22 0.65 -2.89
CA LYS A 262 40.54 0.39 -1.61
C LYS A 262 40.43 1.72 -0.86
N ARG A 263 39.24 2.31 -0.81
CA ARG A 263 38.98 3.42 0.12
C ARG A 263 38.77 2.87 1.54
N PRO A 264 39.23 3.59 2.57
CA PRO A 264 39.03 3.19 3.96
C PRO A 264 37.53 3.14 4.30
N GLY A 265 37.12 2.12 5.07
CA GLY A 265 35.73 1.96 5.48
C GLY A 265 35.24 3.10 6.39
N LEU A 266 33.93 3.23 6.60
CA LEU A 266 33.34 4.32 7.41
C LEU A 266 34.01 4.47 8.79
N ILE A 267 34.18 3.36 9.51
CA ILE A 267 34.80 3.34 10.85
C ILE A 267 36.28 3.72 10.78
N GLU A 268 36.98 3.32 9.71
CA GLU A 268 38.39 3.64 9.48
C GLU A 268 38.58 5.13 9.21
N ARG A 269 37.67 5.75 8.46
CA ARG A 269 37.65 7.20 8.21
C ARG A 269 37.35 8.01 9.47
N LEU A 270 36.69 7.40 10.46
CA LEU A 270 36.50 7.98 11.79
C LEU A 270 37.66 7.67 12.76
N GLY A 271 38.74 7.06 12.27
CA GLY A 271 39.96 6.80 13.04
C GLY A 271 39.98 5.48 13.82
N ASN A 272 39.11 4.52 13.49
CA ASN A 272 39.00 3.21 14.16
C ASN A 272 38.96 3.27 15.71
N PRO A 273 38.08 4.10 16.31
CA PRO A 273 38.00 4.20 17.75
C PRO A 273 37.58 2.87 18.39
N PRO A 274 38.20 2.45 19.52
CA PRO A 274 37.91 1.18 20.15
C PRO A 274 36.43 1.03 20.51
N GLY A 275 35.82 -0.09 20.12
CA GLY A 275 34.43 -0.40 20.45
C GLY A 275 33.38 0.31 19.58
N LEU A 276 33.77 1.22 18.68
CA LEU A 276 32.84 1.79 17.71
C LEU A 276 32.50 0.74 16.65
N THR A 277 31.21 0.45 16.51
CA THR A 277 30.68 -0.48 15.52
C THR A 277 29.61 0.19 14.68
N LEU A 278 29.32 -0.36 13.51
CA LEU A 278 28.28 0.19 12.64
C LEU A 278 26.89 0.20 13.31
N PRO A 279 26.46 -0.83 14.06
CA PRO A 279 25.23 -0.75 14.87
C PRO A 279 25.21 0.42 15.85
N LEU A 280 26.33 0.74 16.50
CA LEU A 280 26.41 1.88 17.42
C LEU A 280 26.33 3.23 16.70
N LEU A 281 26.98 3.35 15.54
CA LEU A 281 26.94 4.56 14.70
C LEU A 281 25.52 4.94 14.24
N ARG A 282 24.61 3.97 14.18
CA ARG A 282 23.21 4.21 13.80
C ARG A 282 22.35 4.75 14.94
N THR A 283 22.77 4.58 16.20
CA THR A 283 21.99 5.06 17.36
C THR A 283 21.66 6.56 17.34
N PRO A 284 22.59 7.49 17.00
CA PRO A 284 22.21 8.90 16.85
C PRO A 284 21.23 9.14 15.70
N LEU A 285 21.31 8.36 14.61
CA LEU A 285 20.37 8.48 13.48
C LEU A 285 18.95 8.06 13.86
N HIS A 286 18.82 7.00 14.68
CA HIS A 286 17.53 6.60 15.23
C HIS A 286 16.89 7.74 16.03
N GLN A 287 17.68 8.36 16.92
CA GLN A 287 17.21 9.47 17.74
C GLN A 287 16.82 10.69 16.90
N LEU A 288 17.66 11.08 15.94
CA LEU A 288 17.37 12.19 15.02
C LEU A 288 16.09 11.93 14.23
N ALA A 289 15.87 10.70 13.76
CA ALA A 289 14.65 10.34 13.04
C ALA A 289 13.40 10.42 13.91
N TYR A 290 13.46 9.95 15.15
CA TYR A 290 12.36 10.06 16.10
C TYR A 290 12.02 11.53 16.43
N GLU A 291 13.03 12.34 16.74
CA GLU A 291 12.86 13.77 17.06
C GLU A 291 12.34 14.54 15.86
N ALA A 292 12.91 14.33 14.66
CA ALA A 292 12.44 14.94 13.44
C ALA A 292 10.99 14.51 13.12
N HIS A 293 10.61 13.25 13.35
CA HIS A 293 9.23 12.79 13.10
C HIS A 293 8.24 13.41 14.08
N ARG A 294 8.62 13.53 15.35
CA ARG A 294 7.83 14.18 16.40
C ARG A 294 7.63 15.67 16.13
N ASP A 295 8.69 16.37 15.73
CA ASP A 295 8.70 17.83 15.65
C ASP A 295 8.35 18.35 14.24
N ALA A 296 8.17 17.45 13.26
CA ALA A 296 7.79 17.78 11.89
C ALA A 296 6.52 18.64 11.82
N ARG A 297 6.56 19.68 10.99
CA ARG A 297 5.43 20.57 10.71
C ARG A 297 5.17 20.60 9.21
N GLY A 298 3.93 20.38 8.79
CA GLY A 298 3.50 20.49 7.38
C GLY A 298 3.11 19.18 6.70
N GLU A 299 2.57 19.30 5.49
CA GLU A 299 1.89 18.21 4.75
C GLU A 299 2.82 17.12 4.20
N GLU A 300 4.12 17.42 3.99
CA GLU A 300 5.08 16.44 3.45
C GLU A 300 5.42 15.29 4.42
N GLY A 301 5.12 15.44 5.71
CA GLY A 301 5.36 14.45 6.76
C GLY A 301 6.83 14.19 7.12
N ARG A 302 7.79 14.55 6.24
CA ARG A 302 9.24 14.50 6.49
C ARG A 302 9.66 15.56 7.51
N GLY A 303 10.37 15.12 8.53
CA GLY A 303 10.88 15.98 9.58
C GLY A 303 12.14 16.72 9.16
N VAL A 304 12.23 17.98 9.55
CA VAL A 304 13.43 18.80 9.37
C VAL A 304 14.37 18.56 10.53
N ILE A 305 15.65 18.37 10.21
CA ILE A 305 16.75 18.22 11.16
C ILE A 305 17.61 19.47 11.06
N SER A 306 17.58 20.38 12.04
CA SER A 306 18.49 21.52 12.01
C SER A 306 19.95 21.09 12.20
N ASP A 307 20.89 21.87 11.66
CA ASP A 307 22.33 21.63 11.87
C ASP A 307 22.67 21.62 13.36
N ASP A 308 22.08 22.54 14.15
CA ASP A 308 22.20 22.56 15.61
C ASP A 308 21.80 21.22 16.26
N MET A 309 20.69 20.63 15.83
CA MET A 309 20.22 19.34 16.37
C MET A 309 21.15 18.20 15.94
N LEU A 310 21.58 18.20 14.67
CA LEU A 310 22.51 17.21 14.12
C LEU A 310 23.86 17.27 14.86
N HIS A 311 24.44 18.46 14.97
CA HIS A 311 25.66 18.75 15.71
C HIS A 311 25.54 18.32 17.17
N ALA A 312 24.50 18.77 17.88
CA ALA A 312 24.32 18.45 19.30
C ALA A 312 24.21 16.94 19.57
N ARG A 313 23.58 16.17 18.66
CA ARG A 313 23.44 14.71 18.81
C ARG A 313 24.72 13.96 18.47
N LEU A 314 25.34 14.29 17.34
CA LEU A 314 26.52 13.58 16.84
C LEU A 314 27.77 13.89 17.67
N VAL A 315 28.04 15.16 18.00
CA VAL A 315 29.19 15.53 18.84
C VAL A 315 29.09 14.86 20.21
N LYS A 316 27.92 14.90 20.85
CA LYS A 316 27.68 14.21 22.14
C LYS A 316 27.82 12.69 22.02
N PHE A 317 27.49 12.10 20.88
CA PHE A 317 27.70 10.68 20.64
C PHE A 317 29.19 10.34 20.53
N PHE A 318 29.94 11.06 19.69
CA PHE A 318 31.38 10.83 19.50
C PHE A 318 32.21 11.11 20.76
N ASP A 319 31.83 12.12 21.54
CA ASP A 319 32.42 12.42 22.84
C ASP A 319 32.25 11.25 23.83
N ARG A 320 31.03 10.70 23.95
CA ARG A 320 30.76 9.51 24.79
C ARG A 320 31.50 8.26 24.32
N MET A 321 31.75 8.13 23.02
CA MET A 321 32.56 7.04 22.46
C MET A 321 34.07 7.24 22.68
N GLY A 322 34.49 8.38 23.25
CA GLY A 322 35.88 8.66 23.58
C GLY A 322 36.74 9.02 22.37
N LEU A 323 36.14 9.57 21.30
CA LEU A 323 36.92 10.05 20.16
C LEU A 323 37.71 11.30 20.57
N PRO A 324 38.99 11.42 20.16
CA PRO A 324 39.86 12.54 20.57
C PRO A 324 39.42 13.90 20.01
N ASP A 325 38.76 13.90 18.84
CA ASP A 325 38.16 15.10 18.24
C ASP A 325 36.72 14.81 17.77
N PRO A 326 35.73 14.96 18.68
CA PRO A 326 34.32 14.73 18.36
C PRO A 326 33.78 15.68 17.27
N LEU A 327 34.35 16.88 17.14
CA LEU A 327 33.91 17.87 16.15
C LEU A 327 34.39 17.51 14.74
N ALA A 328 35.64 17.04 14.61
CA ALA A 328 36.14 16.52 13.34
C ALA A 328 35.40 15.24 12.92
N ALA A 329 35.10 14.35 13.87
CA ALA A 329 34.30 13.15 13.63
C ALA A 329 32.88 13.50 13.16
N TYR A 330 32.24 14.48 13.81
CA TYR A 330 30.96 15.05 13.37
C TYR A 330 31.02 15.52 11.92
N LYS A 331 31.95 16.42 11.58
CA LYS A 331 32.07 16.97 10.22
C LYS A 331 32.28 15.87 9.18
N THR A 332 33.14 14.91 9.49
CA THR A 332 33.43 13.75 8.62
C THR A 332 32.18 12.90 8.42
N PHE A 333 31.47 12.56 9.49
CA PHE A 333 30.28 11.71 9.41
C PHE A 333 29.12 12.41 8.72
N THR A 334 28.86 13.68 9.02
CA THR A 334 27.83 14.48 8.34
C THR A 334 28.10 14.59 6.84
N HIS A 335 29.36 14.83 6.45
CA HIS A 335 29.76 14.83 5.04
C HIS A 335 29.44 13.49 4.37
N ILE A 336 29.78 12.37 5.02
CA ILE A 336 29.46 11.04 4.49
C ILE A 336 27.94 10.85 4.36
N LEU A 337 27.16 11.20 5.38
CA LEU A 337 25.71 11.02 5.35
C LEU A 337 25.02 11.84 4.25
N ALA A 338 25.49 13.07 4.02
CA ALA A 338 24.87 14.01 3.09
C ALA A 338 25.36 13.85 1.64
N GLU A 339 26.68 13.73 1.45
CA GLU A 339 27.32 13.81 0.13
C GLU A 339 27.62 12.43 -0.46
N GLU A 340 27.84 11.42 0.38
CA GLU A 340 28.22 10.08 -0.07
C GLU A 340 27.07 9.09 0.09
N ALA A 341 26.68 8.74 1.32
CA ALA A 341 25.63 7.75 1.58
C ALA A 341 24.23 8.21 1.13
N GLY A 342 23.98 9.51 1.01
CA GLY A 342 22.66 10.06 0.67
C GLY A 342 21.57 9.74 1.70
N LEU A 343 21.94 9.43 2.94
CA LEU A 343 21.03 9.14 4.05
C LEU A 343 20.52 10.42 4.74
N LEU A 344 21.19 11.55 4.51
CA LEU A 344 20.71 12.89 4.82
C LEU A 344 20.74 13.75 3.56
N ILE A 345 19.82 14.70 3.47
CA ILE A 345 19.71 15.63 2.34
C ILE A 345 19.51 17.03 2.88
N ALA A 346 20.35 17.96 2.41
CA ALA A 346 20.24 19.37 2.78
C ALA A 346 18.87 19.99 2.44
N ARG A 347 18.35 20.83 3.33
CA ARG A 347 17.07 21.55 3.25
C ARG A 347 17.35 23.03 3.52
N GLY A 348 17.96 23.70 2.55
CA GLY A 348 18.56 25.01 2.79
C GLY A 348 19.94 24.86 3.40
N ASP A 349 20.41 25.90 4.08
CA ASP A 349 21.82 26.01 4.46
C ASP A 349 22.11 25.36 5.83
N ASP A 350 21.16 25.41 6.78
CA ASP A 350 21.32 24.88 8.15
C ASP A 350 20.32 23.77 8.51
N ALA A 351 19.86 22.99 7.53
CA ALA A 351 18.94 21.91 7.83
C ALA A 351 19.10 20.72 6.88
N PHE A 352 18.64 19.57 7.36
CA PHE A 352 18.68 18.28 6.69
C PHE A 352 17.32 17.58 6.79
N ALA A 353 17.11 16.58 5.97
CA ALA A 353 16.02 15.63 6.08
C ALA A 353 16.47 14.25 5.59
N PHE A 354 15.76 13.20 5.97
CA PHE A 354 15.97 11.87 5.38
C PHE A 354 15.51 11.82 3.92
N PRO A 355 16.09 10.94 3.08
CA PRO A 355 15.74 10.77 1.66
C PRO A 355 14.30 10.40 1.40
N HIS A 356 13.72 9.61 2.27
CA HIS A 356 12.33 9.21 2.17
C HIS A 356 11.72 9.16 3.56
N LEU A 357 10.43 9.48 3.65
CA LEU A 357 9.68 9.40 4.90
C LEU A 357 9.79 8.00 5.52
N SER A 358 9.73 6.95 4.70
CA SER A 358 9.84 5.57 5.19
C SER A 358 11.16 5.25 5.89
N PHE A 359 12.28 5.87 5.50
CA PHE A 359 13.53 5.72 6.26
C PHE A 359 13.46 6.42 7.60
N GLN A 360 12.90 7.63 7.63
CA GLN A 360 12.66 8.36 8.89
C GLN A 360 11.73 7.56 9.81
N GLU A 361 10.64 6.99 9.28
CA GLU A 361 9.70 6.18 10.04
C GLU A 361 10.37 4.90 10.58
N TYR A 362 11.18 4.23 9.76
CA TYR A 362 11.92 3.04 10.16
C TYR A 362 12.95 3.33 11.26
N LEU A 363 13.75 4.39 11.10
CA LEU A 363 14.77 4.77 12.08
C LEU A 363 14.12 5.28 13.38
N ALA A 364 12.98 5.96 13.30
CA ALA A 364 12.18 6.32 14.47
C ALA A 364 11.61 5.09 15.20
N ALA A 365 11.19 4.06 14.46
CA ALA A 365 10.77 2.79 15.04
C ALA A 365 11.93 2.07 15.74
N CYS A 366 13.14 2.14 15.17
CA CYS A 366 14.35 1.61 15.81
C CYS A 366 14.70 2.34 17.11
N TYR A 367 14.47 3.66 17.18
CA TYR A 367 14.63 4.43 18.41
C TYR A 367 13.65 3.92 19.49
N LEU A 368 12.36 3.82 19.16
CA LEU A 368 11.34 3.33 20.08
C LEU A 368 11.67 1.92 20.59
N ALA A 369 12.10 1.00 19.71
CA ALA A 369 12.43 -0.38 20.08
C ALA A 369 13.62 -0.50 21.05
N ALA A 370 14.52 0.49 21.06
CA ALA A 370 15.69 0.53 21.92
C ALA A 370 15.44 1.25 23.25
N ASP A 371 14.40 2.08 23.34
CA ASP A 371 14.12 2.90 24.52
C ASP A 371 13.44 2.06 25.64
N PRO A 372 13.92 2.07 26.89
CA PRO A 372 13.27 1.38 28.00
C PRO A 372 11.82 1.83 28.26
N LYS A 373 11.46 3.05 27.85
CA LYS A 373 10.10 3.61 27.93
C LYS A 373 9.29 3.42 26.65
N MET A 374 9.70 2.49 25.77
CA MET A 374 9.07 2.22 24.48
C MET A 374 7.54 2.28 24.51
N ARG A 375 6.91 1.52 25.42
CA ARG A 375 5.44 1.41 25.48
C ARG A 375 4.76 2.73 25.82
N ASP A 376 5.38 3.57 26.64
CA ASP A 376 4.83 4.87 27.02
C ASP A 376 4.99 5.90 25.90
N LEU A 377 6.16 5.91 25.23
CA LEU A 377 6.40 6.76 24.07
C LEU A 377 5.49 6.38 22.89
N ALA A 378 5.40 5.07 22.58
CA ALA A 378 4.52 4.54 21.54
C ALA A 378 3.05 4.88 21.82
N HIS A 379 2.61 4.74 23.08
CA HIS A 379 1.26 5.10 23.46
C HIS A 379 1.02 6.61 23.36
N ALA A 380 1.95 7.45 23.83
CA ALA A 380 1.82 8.90 23.73
C ALA A 380 1.74 9.37 22.27
N ALA A 381 2.57 8.81 21.39
CA ALA A 381 2.52 9.02 19.94
C ALA A 381 1.15 8.62 19.37
N TRP A 382 0.63 7.46 19.75
CA TRP A 382 -0.68 6.98 19.28
C TRP A 382 -1.88 7.79 19.80
N GLN A 383 -1.79 8.34 21.02
CA GLN A 383 -2.86 9.16 21.59
C GLN A 383 -2.86 10.60 21.06
N SER A 384 -1.78 11.03 20.39
CA SER A 384 -1.68 12.39 19.86
C SER A 384 -2.64 12.65 18.69
N ASP A 385 -2.80 13.93 18.36
CA ASP A 385 -3.57 14.36 17.17
C ASP A 385 -2.89 13.90 15.86
N ASP A 386 -1.57 13.62 15.91
CA ASP A 386 -0.76 13.13 14.79
C ASP A 386 -0.72 11.59 14.69
N ARG A 387 -1.64 10.86 15.32
CA ARG A 387 -1.63 9.39 15.38
C ARG A 387 -1.50 8.70 14.02
N GLU A 388 -2.09 9.26 12.97
CA GLU A 388 -2.00 8.69 11.62
C GLU A 388 -0.60 8.79 11.03
N ARG A 389 0.16 9.83 11.38
CA ARG A 389 1.58 9.96 11.00
C ARG A 389 2.42 8.92 11.72
N TRP A 390 2.16 8.72 13.01
CA TRP A 390 2.86 7.73 13.82
C TRP A 390 2.47 6.28 13.52
N ARG A 391 1.30 6.04 12.92
CA ARG A 391 0.77 4.69 12.65
C ARG A 391 1.81 3.80 11.97
N LYS A 392 2.47 4.30 10.92
CA LYS A 392 3.48 3.53 10.19
C LYS A 392 4.71 3.22 11.04
N VAL A 393 5.19 4.19 11.82
CA VAL A 393 6.28 4.00 12.79
C VAL A 393 5.95 2.90 13.79
N LEU A 394 4.72 2.89 14.33
CA LEU A 394 4.28 1.91 15.31
C LEU A 394 4.12 0.50 14.73
N VAL A 395 3.74 0.39 13.45
CA VAL A 395 3.72 -0.90 12.74
C VAL A 395 5.14 -1.39 12.45
N LEU A 396 6.07 -0.51 12.04
CA LEU A 396 7.48 -0.87 11.84
C LEU A 396 8.17 -1.22 13.17
N LEU A 397 7.77 -0.59 14.28
CA LEU A 397 8.21 -0.95 15.63
C LEU A 397 7.85 -2.40 15.93
N ALA A 398 6.65 -2.84 15.57
CA ALA A 398 6.21 -4.22 15.76
C ALA A 398 7.13 -5.23 15.06
N GLY A 399 7.42 -5.00 13.77
CA GLY A 399 8.36 -5.83 13.03
C GLY A 399 9.78 -5.77 13.62
N ARG A 400 10.23 -4.60 14.09
CA ARG A 400 11.54 -4.44 14.72
C ARG A 400 11.66 -5.17 16.05
N LEU A 401 10.60 -5.23 16.85
CA LEU A 401 10.58 -6.04 18.07
C LEU A 401 10.73 -7.53 17.73
N THR A 402 10.11 -8.00 16.66
CA THR A 402 10.25 -9.38 16.19
C THR A 402 11.68 -9.69 15.76
N ALA A 403 12.30 -8.81 14.95
CA ALA A 403 13.69 -8.95 14.53
C ALA A 403 14.72 -8.89 15.68
N GLN A 404 14.31 -8.48 16.89
CA GLN A 404 15.14 -8.44 18.09
C GLN A 404 14.76 -9.51 19.12
N ASP A 405 13.89 -10.46 18.76
CA ASP A 405 13.31 -11.47 19.66
C ASP A 405 12.55 -10.87 20.87
N LYS A 406 12.08 -9.62 20.75
CA LYS A 406 11.31 -8.87 21.76
C LYS A 406 9.80 -8.84 21.51
N ALA A 407 9.31 -9.61 20.55
CA ALA A 407 7.87 -9.67 20.26
C ALA A 407 7.09 -10.29 21.43
N ARG A 408 7.67 -11.30 22.09
CA ARG A 408 6.99 -12.10 23.13
C ARG A 408 6.92 -11.42 24.49
N ASP A 409 7.86 -10.51 24.79
CA ASP A 409 7.88 -9.74 26.03
C ASP A 409 7.29 -8.34 25.81
N GLN A 410 8.00 -7.46 25.09
CA GLN A 410 7.59 -6.07 24.89
C GLN A 410 6.42 -5.95 23.91
N GLY A 411 6.45 -6.74 22.83
CA GLY A 411 5.38 -6.76 21.83
C GLY A 411 4.04 -7.23 22.39
N LEU A 412 4.04 -8.31 23.18
CA LEU A 412 2.85 -8.81 23.87
C LEU A 412 2.29 -7.80 24.87
N LEU A 413 3.15 -7.17 25.68
CA LEU A 413 2.72 -6.15 26.62
C LEU A 413 2.19 -4.89 25.93
N TRP A 414 2.73 -4.55 24.76
CA TRP A 414 2.23 -3.48 23.91
C TRP A 414 0.84 -3.80 23.35
N LEU A 415 0.66 -5.00 22.79
CA LEU A 415 -0.62 -5.51 22.30
C LEU A 415 -1.70 -5.53 23.39
N LYS A 416 -1.38 -6.05 24.58
CA LYS A 416 -2.29 -6.04 25.75
C LYS A 416 -2.77 -4.64 26.12
N ARG A 417 -1.89 -3.63 26.01
CA ARG A 417 -2.24 -2.23 26.26
C ARG A 417 -3.20 -1.65 25.21
N LEU A 418 -3.16 -2.13 23.97
CA LEU A 418 -4.03 -1.65 22.90
C LEU A 418 -5.45 -2.19 23.06
N TRP A 419 -5.64 -3.51 23.17
CA TRP A 419 -6.99 -4.08 23.30
C TRP A 419 -7.59 -3.97 24.71
N SER A 420 -6.86 -3.50 25.71
CA SER A 420 -7.42 -3.28 27.05
C SER A 420 -8.56 -2.25 27.04
N THR A 421 -9.61 -2.53 27.81
CA THR A 421 -10.76 -1.62 27.98
C THR A 421 -10.44 -0.42 28.87
N GLY A 422 -9.49 -0.57 29.80
CA GLY A 422 -8.98 0.48 30.68
C GLY A 422 -7.70 1.15 30.16
N ALA A 423 -7.53 2.42 30.53
CA ALA A 423 -6.30 3.20 30.47
C ALA A 423 -5.78 3.45 31.90
N ALA A 424 -4.56 4.00 32.02
CA ALA A 424 -3.96 4.32 33.33
C ALA A 424 -4.79 5.31 34.20
N LYS A 425 -5.75 6.04 33.61
CA LYS A 425 -6.62 7.03 34.27
C LYS A 425 -8.12 6.84 33.97
N GLY A 426 -8.59 5.59 33.84
CA GLY A 426 -10.03 5.30 33.65
C GLY A 426 -10.34 4.54 32.35
N MET A 427 -11.62 4.40 31.99
CA MET A 427 -12.04 3.68 30.78
C MET A 427 -11.74 4.46 29.50
N LYS A 428 -11.35 3.77 28.43
CA LYS A 428 -11.15 4.38 27.11
C LYS A 428 -12.49 4.74 26.47
N SER A 429 -12.55 5.87 25.77
CA SER A 429 -13.72 6.25 24.96
C SER A 429 -13.99 5.20 23.86
N PRO A 430 -15.24 5.03 23.39
CA PRO A 430 -15.55 4.11 22.30
C PRO A 430 -14.70 4.36 21.04
N THR A 431 -14.54 5.62 20.64
CA THR A 431 -13.70 6.02 19.49
C THR A 431 -12.24 5.62 19.68
N GLN A 432 -11.68 5.86 20.87
CA GLN A 432 -10.29 5.48 21.15
C GLN A 432 -10.10 3.96 21.16
N ARG A 433 -11.08 3.20 21.67
CA ARG A 433 -11.05 1.74 21.62
C ARG A 433 -10.98 1.22 20.19
N ILE A 434 -11.80 1.74 19.28
CA ILE A 434 -11.77 1.33 17.86
C ILE A 434 -10.40 1.62 17.23
N GLN A 435 -9.81 2.77 17.51
CA GLN A 435 -8.48 3.10 17.00
C GLN A 435 -7.40 2.18 17.61
N ASP A 436 -7.44 1.90 18.91
CA ASP A 436 -6.48 0.98 19.53
C ASP A 436 -6.61 -0.44 18.98
N ILE A 437 -7.84 -0.93 18.73
CA ILE A 437 -8.10 -2.24 18.13
C ILE A 437 -7.54 -2.31 16.72
N ARG A 438 -7.76 -1.25 15.92
CA ARG A 438 -7.15 -1.11 14.59
C ARG A 438 -5.64 -1.25 14.68
N LEU A 439 -4.98 -0.49 15.57
CA LEU A 439 -3.53 -0.58 15.71
C LEU A 439 -3.08 -1.96 16.23
N ALA A 440 -3.84 -2.59 17.13
CA ALA A 440 -3.53 -3.93 17.62
C ALA A 440 -3.48 -4.95 16.49
N ALA A 441 -4.44 -4.90 15.56
CA ALA A 441 -4.46 -5.76 14.38
C ALA A 441 -3.22 -5.56 13.49
N LEU A 442 -2.90 -4.30 13.19
CA LEU A 442 -1.74 -3.93 12.37
C LEU A 442 -0.42 -4.33 13.05
N THR A 443 -0.33 -4.16 14.36
CA THR A 443 0.85 -4.50 15.17
C THR A 443 1.03 -6.02 15.24
N TYR A 444 -0.06 -6.78 15.48
CA TYR A 444 -0.03 -8.24 15.49
C TYR A 444 0.44 -8.80 14.15
N GLN A 445 -0.12 -8.30 13.04
CA GLN A 445 0.33 -8.69 11.70
C GLN A 445 1.79 -8.24 11.44
N GLY A 446 2.15 -7.02 11.86
CA GLY A 446 3.51 -6.49 11.73
C GLY A 446 4.55 -7.30 12.49
N MET A 447 4.17 -8.02 13.54
CA MET A 447 5.02 -8.97 14.25
C MET A 447 5.10 -10.35 13.59
N GLY A 448 4.40 -10.60 12.49
CA GLY A 448 4.33 -11.93 11.85
C GLY A 448 3.18 -12.81 12.35
N GLY A 449 2.25 -12.27 13.15
CA GLY A 449 1.04 -12.94 13.58
C GLY A 449 1.29 -14.24 14.35
N ARG A 450 0.45 -15.27 14.11
CA ARG A 450 0.48 -16.55 14.84
C ARG A 450 1.86 -17.22 14.81
N ALA A 451 2.55 -17.17 13.68
CA ALA A 451 3.85 -17.83 13.49
C ALA A 451 4.91 -17.38 14.52
N THR A 452 4.88 -16.11 14.91
CA THR A 452 5.86 -15.54 15.86
C THR A 452 5.60 -15.97 17.31
N PHE A 453 4.34 -16.09 17.70
CA PHE A 453 3.94 -16.40 19.07
C PHE A 453 3.78 -17.90 19.34
N ALA A 454 3.42 -18.71 18.34
CA ALA A 454 3.18 -20.15 18.49
C ALA A 454 4.44 -20.99 18.83
N VAL A 455 5.64 -20.42 18.66
CA VAL A 455 6.91 -21.10 18.93
C VAL A 455 7.24 -21.15 20.44
N SER A 456 6.49 -20.44 21.29
CA SER A 456 6.73 -20.37 22.73
C SER A 456 5.90 -21.42 23.49
N GLU A 457 6.55 -22.36 24.18
CA GLU A 457 5.86 -23.37 25.00
C GLU A 457 5.24 -22.80 26.29
N GLU A 458 5.76 -21.67 26.78
CA GLU A 458 5.30 -21.05 28.04
C GLU A 458 4.08 -20.12 27.87
N LEU A 459 3.76 -19.74 26.63
CA LEU A 459 2.70 -18.76 26.34
C LEU A 459 1.42 -19.50 25.96
N ASP A 460 0.34 -19.31 26.72
CA ASP A 460 -0.99 -19.73 26.28
C ASP A 460 -1.48 -18.76 25.20
N LEU A 461 -1.13 -19.08 23.95
CA LEU A 461 -1.43 -18.26 22.79
C LEU A 461 -2.93 -17.95 22.66
N GLU A 462 -3.78 -18.95 22.88
CA GLU A 462 -5.24 -18.82 22.75
C GLU A 462 -5.79 -17.86 23.81
N ALA A 463 -5.41 -18.04 25.08
CA ALA A 463 -5.94 -17.25 26.19
C ALA A 463 -5.33 -15.84 26.25
N GLU A 464 -4.04 -15.69 25.97
CA GLU A 464 -3.31 -14.43 26.17
C GLU A 464 -3.36 -13.48 24.98
N ILE A 465 -3.58 -13.99 23.76
CA ILE A 465 -3.55 -13.19 22.53
C ILE A 465 -4.80 -13.42 21.68
N GLU A 466 -5.08 -14.65 21.27
CA GLU A 466 -6.05 -14.90 20.22
C GLU A 466 -7.48 -14.57 20.66
N THR A 467 -7.91 -15.04 21.83
CA THR A 467 -9.25 -14.76 22.37
C THR A 467 -9.46 -13.26 22.61
N PRO A 468 -8.58 -12.53 23.33
CA PRO A 468 -8.73 -11.09 23.52
C PRO A 468 -8.76 -10.31 22.21
N LEU A 469 -7.84 -10.59 21.28
CA LEU A 469 -7.76 -9.88 20.01
C LEU A 469 -8.95 -10.19 19.12
N ARG A 470 -9.40 -11.44 19.04
CA ARG A 470 -10.61 -11.87 18.32
C ARG A 470 -11.84 -11.13 18.82
N HIS A 471 -12.04 -11.06 20.14
CA HIS A 471 -13.16 -10.32 20.74
C HIS A 471 -13.10 -8.81 20.41
N ALA A 472 -11.90 -8.23 20.48
CA ALA A 472 -11.70 -6.82 20.17
C ALA A 472 -11.99 -6.53 18.68
N LEU A 473 -11.52 -7.37 17.76
CA LEU A 473 -11.79 -7.27 16.32
C LEU A 473 -13.27 -7.43 15.99
N CYS A 474 -13.99 -8.32 16.69
CA CYS A 474 -15.44 -8.42 16.54
C CYS A 474 -16.13 -7.10 16.91
N THR A 475 -15.68 -6.43 17.97
CA THR A 475 -16.20 -5.10 18.37
C THR A 475 -15.97 -4.05 17.29
N LEU A 476 -14.83 -4.12 16.57
CA LEU A 476 -14.55 -3.21 15.46
C LEU A 476 -15.54 -3.41 14.30
N PHE A 477 -15.86 -4.66 13.96
CA PHE A 477 -16.76 -4.98 12.83
C PHE A 477 -18.26 -4.97 13.17
N THR A 478 -18.63 -4.73 14.43
CA THR A 478 -20.03 -4.49 14.82
C THR A 478 -20.35 -3.00 14.97
N ASN A 479 -19.33 -2.14 15.09
CA ASN A 479 -19.51 -0.69 15.23
C ASN A 479 -19.67 0.01 13.87
N ARG A 480 -20.84 0.58 13.61
CA ARG A 480 -21.16 1.30 12.36
C ARG A 480 -20.45 2.64 12.19
N GLU A 481 -20.14 3.28 13.30
CA GLU A 481 -19.47 4.59 13.34
C GLU A 481 -17.94 4.43 13.36
N ALA A 482 -17.44 3.19 13.29
CA ALA A 482 -16.01 2.92 13.22
C ALA A 482 -15.41 3.48 11.93
N ALA A 483 -14.87 4.69 12.00
CA ALA A 483 -14.09 5.30 10.95
C ALA A 483 -12.69 4.65 10.87
N VAL A 484 -12.61 3.52 10.16
CA VAL A 484 -11.35 2.81 9.87
C VAL A 484 -11.15 2.73 8.35
N PRO A 485 -9.98 3.17 7.83
CA PRO A 485 -9.71 3.12 6.40
C PRO A 485 -9.82 1.69 5.83
N PRO A 486 -10.29 1.52 4.58
CA PRO A 486 -10.44 0.20 3.95
C PRO A 486 -9.20 -0.72 4.01
N PRO A 487 -7.97 -0.24 3.75
CA PRO A 487 -6.77 -1.09 3.81
C PRO A 487 -6.54 -1.68 5.21
N ASP A 488 -6.80 -0.91 6.25
CA ASP A 488 -6.60 -1.34 7.63
C ASP A 488 -7.74 -2.29 8.08
N ARG A 489 -8.97 -2.07 7.59
CA ARG A 489 -10.07 -3.03 7.77
C ARG A 489 -9.79 -4.36 7.10
N LEU A 490 -9.19 -4.36 5.92
CA LEU A 490 -8.80 -5.58 5.22
C LEU A 490 -7.78 -6.40 6.03
N ILE A 491 -6.78 -5.73 6.61
CA ILE A 491 -5.80 -6.36 7.50
C ILE A 491 -6.50 -6.92 8.74
N ALA A 492 -7.30 -6.11 9.43
CA ALA A 492 -8.02 -6.53 10.63
C ALA A 492 -8.97 -7.71 10.37
N GLY A 493 -9.62 -7.74 9.21
CA GLY A 493 -10.50 -8.83 8.78
C GLY A 493 -9.76 -10.13 8.52
N ARG A 494 -8.56 -10.06 7.91
CA ARG A 494 -7.69 -11.23 7.71
C ARG A 494 -7.18 -11.77 9.02
N VAL A 495 -6.72 -10.90 9.93
CA VAL A 495 -6.32 -11.30 11.28
C VAL A 495 -7.48 -11.99 11.99
N LEU A 496 -8.70 -11.43 11.93
CA LEU A 496 -9.88 -12.09 12.52
C LEU A 496 -10.12 -13.50 11.94
N GLY A 497 -9.94 -13.67 10.63
CA GLY A 497 -10.07 -14.97 9.97
C GLY A 497 -8.99 -15.98 10.40
N GLU A 498 -7.75 -15.54 10.57
CA GLU A 498 -6.64 -16.37 11.06
C GLU A 498 -6.86 -16.84 12.50
N LEU A 499 -7.41 -15.96 13.33
CA LEU A 499 -7.76 -16.24 14.72
C LEU A 499 -9.04 -17.09 14.85
N GLY A 500 -9.83 -17.26 13.79
CA GLY A 500 -11.16 -17.86 13.83
C GLY A 500 -12.24 -16.81 14.05
N ASP A 501 -13.14 -16.66 13.08
CA ASP A 501 -14.16 -15.61 13.07
C ASP A 501 -15.48 -16.12 13.68
N PRO A 502 -15.90 -15.65 14.87
CA PRO A 502 -17.07 -16.19 15.55
C PRO A 502 -18.39 -15.60 15.05
N ARG A 503 -18.37 -14.74 14.02
CA ARG A 503 -19.56 -14.00 13.55
C ARG A 503 -20.50 -14.86 12.70
N TYR A 504 -20.12 -16.08 12.39
CA TYR A 504 -20.94 -17.05 11.65
C TYR A 504 -20.77 -18.47 12.23
N PRO A 505 -21.81 -19.31 12.19
CA PRO A 505 -21.73 -20.70 12.65
C PRO A 505 -20.98 -21.59 11.66
N VAL A 506 -20.15 -22.52 12.15
CA VAL A 506 -19.38 -23.45 11.31
C VAL A 506 -19.71 -24.91 11.65
N SER A 507 -19.74 -25.25 12.93
CA SER A 507 -20.08 -26.58 13.43
C SER A 507 -21.59 -26.80 13.49
N GLU A 508 -22.03 -28.05 13.45
CA GLU A 508 -23.45 -28.42 13.58
C GLU A 508 -24.07 -27.83 14.86
N GLN A 509 -23.34 -27.86 15.98
CA GLN A 509 -23.80 -27.30 17.25
C GLN A 509 -24.01 -25.79 17.16
N GLU A 510 -23.10 -25.05 16.53
CA GLU A 510 -23.25 -23.59 16.34
C GLU A 510 -24.41 -23.26 15.41
N TRP A 511 -24.61 -24.05 14.34
CA TRP A 511 -25.76 -23.89 13.45
C TRP A 511 -27.08 -24.09 14.22
N ARG A 512 -27.20 -25.18 14.98
CA ARG A 512 -28.38 -25.44 15.82
C ARG A 512 -28.59 -24.33 16.86
N ALA A 513 -27.52 -23.87 17.52
CA ALA A 513 -27.59 -22.79 18.50
C ALA A 513 -28.05 -21.47 17.87
N SER A 514 -27.56 -21.15 16.67
CA SER A 514 -27.96 -19.94 15.94
C SER A 514 -29.45 -19.91 15.60
N LEU A 515 -30.07 -21.09 15.46
CA LEU A 515 -31.47 -21.29 15.05
C LEU A 515 -32.42 -21.62 16.20
N ALA A 516 -31.93 -21.76 17.43
CA ALA A 516 -32.77 -22.16 18.56
C ALA A 516 -33.81 -21.08 18.93
N GLN A 517 -33.44 -19.79 18.81
CA GLN A 517 -34.31 -18.65 19.12
C GLN A 517 -34.03 -17.48 18.15
N PRO A 518 -34.37 -17.61 16.87
CA PRO A 518 -34.14 -16.54 15.91
C PRO A 518 -35.08 -15.37 16.21
N SER A 519 -34.57 -14.14 16.21
CA SER A 519 -35.38 -12.93 16.38
C SER A 519 -36.49 -12.89 15.33
N THR A 520 -37.72 -12.54 15.70
CA THR A 520 -38.84 -12.30 14.77
C THR A 520 -39.12 -10.80 14.61
N VAL A 521 -38.15 -9.96 14.96
CA VAL A 521 -38.25 -8.51 14.89
C VAL A 521 -37.34 -8.02 13.77
N LEU A 522 -37.89 -7.21 12.88
CA LEU A 522 -37.09 -6.49 11.89
C LEU A 522 -36.22 -5.49 12.64
N THR A 523 -34.94 -5.80 12.77
CA THR A 523 -33.99 -4.96 13.46
C THR A 523 -32.62 -5.13 12.86
N ASP A 524 -31.90 -4.04 12.87
CA ASP A 524 -30.53 -3.96 12.42
C ASP A 524 -29.53 -4.02 13.59
N GLN A 525 -30.06 -4.23 14.80
CA GLN A 525 -29.33 -4.35 16.06
C GLN A 525 -29.06 -5.82 16.42
N GLY A 526 -28.12 -6.02 17.34
CA GLY A 526 -27.76 -7.34 17.87
C GLY A 526 -26.90 -8.19 16.94
N ASP A 527 -26.35 -9.27 17.49
CA ASP A 527 -25.34 -10.08 16.84
C ASP A 527 -25.82 -11.42 16.27
N HIS A 528 -27.14 -11.63 16.23
CA HIS A 528 -27.73 -12.84 15.66
C HIS A 528 -27.33 -13.04 14.19
N TYR A 529 -26.95 -14.28 13.85
CA TYR A 529 -26.60 -14.64 12.48
C TYR A 529 -27.81 -14.63 11.53
N TRP A 530 -28.99 -14.98 12.02
CA TRP A 530 -30.22 -14.99 11.21
C TRP A 530 -30.96 -13.67 11.33
N ARG A 531 -31.19 -13.04 10.18
CA ARG A 531 -31.79 -11.72 10.05
C ARG A 531 -33.22 -11.83 9.54
N TYR A 532 -34.16 -11.33 10.32
CA TYR A 532 -35.58 -11.48 10.05
C TYR A 532 -36.07 -10.48 9.02
N VAL A 533 -36.83 -10.98 8.05
CA VAL A 533 -37.59 -10.17 7.09
C VAL A 533 -39.07 -10.51 7.29
N PRO A 534 -39.91 -9.51 7.62
CA PRO A 534 -41.31 -9.76 7.94
C PRO A 534 -42.10 -10.23 6.72
N ASN A 535 -43.20 -10.94 6.95
CA ASN A 535 -44.16 -11.17 5.89
C ASN A 535 -44.76 -9.84 5.42
N GLY A 536 -45.17 -9.79 4.16
CA GLY A 536 -45.79 -8.60 3.59
C GLY A 536 -45.81 -8.62 2.07
N THR A 537 -46.37 -7.57 1.50
CA THR A 537 -46.35 -7.36 0.05
C THR A 537 -45.24 -6.38 -0.29
N TYR A 538 -44.26 -6.85 -1.05
CA TYR A 538 -43.09 -6.07 -1.43
C TYR A 538 -43.17 -5.68 -2.91
N ARG A 539 -42.96 -4.39 -3.20
CA ARG A 539 -42.90 -3.88 -4.57
C ARG A 539 -41.53 -4.18 -5.18
N ILE A 540 -41.39 -5.38 -5.76
CA ILE A 540 -40.19 -5.85 -6.45
C ILE A 540 -40.12 -5.20 -7.82
N ARG A 541 -38.98 -4.60 -8.18
CA ARG A 541 -38.87 -3.85 -9.43
C ARG A 541 -37.43 -3.70 -9.90
N GLY A 542 -37.27 -3.49 -11.19
CA GLY A 542 -35.99 -3.11 -11.77
C GLY A 542 -35.43 -1.80 -11.20
N TRP A 543 -34.16 -1.52 -11.47
CA TRP A 543 -33.51 -0.31 -11.01
C TRP A 543 -33.79 0.89 -11.93
N GLU A 544 -33.76 0.68 -13.24
CA GLU A 544 -33.86 1.76 -14.21
C GLU A 544 -35.31 2.28 -14.32
N GLU A 545 -35.45 3.56 -14.63
CA GLU A 545 -36.76 4.17 -14.81
C GLU A 545 -37.50 3.50 -15.98
N GLY A 546 -38.75 3.06 -15.73
CA GLY A 546 -39.56 2.34 -16.71
C GLY A 546 -39.35 0.81 -16.71
N GLU A 547 -38.47 0.26 -15.87
CA GLU A 547 -38.39 -1.20 -15.70
C GLU A 547 -39.64 -1.77 -15.02
N PRO A 548 -40.05 -3.01 -15.36
CA PRO A 548 -41.23 -3.63 -14.80
C PRO A 548 -41.17 -3.75 -13.26
N ALA A 549 -42.34 -3.68 -12.64
CA ALA A 549 -42.54 -3.80 -11.19
C ALA A 549 -43.72 -4.74 -10.89
N ALA A 550 -43.59 -5.55 -9.85
CA ALA A 550 -44.65 -6.41 -9.33
C ALA A 550 -44.75 -6.30 -7.81
N ASP A 551 -45.98 -6.23 -7.30
CA ASP A 551 -46.25 -6.30 -5.87
C ASP A 551 -46.40 -7.77 -5.47
N LEU A 552 -45.40 -8.33 -4.78
CA LEU A 552 -45.32 -9.76 -4.48
C LEU A 552 -45.54 -10.03 -2.98
N PRO A 553 -46.51 -10.89 -2.60
CA PRO A 553 -46.64 -11.34 -1.23
C PRO A 553 -45.51 -12.32 -0.88
N LEU A 554 -44.73 -12.01 0.15
CA LEU A 554 -43.69 -12.88 0.69
C LEU A 554 -44.06 -13.33 2.11
N PRO A 555 -43.90 -14.62 2.46
CA PRO A 555 -43.96 -15.05 3.84
C PRO A 555 -42.78 -14.46 4.63
N ALA A 556 -42.85 -14.52 5.95
CA ALA A 556 -41.72 -14.14 6.78
C ALA A 556 -40.60 -15.19 6.62
N PHE A 557 -39.36 -14.73 6.59
CA PHE A 557 -38.19 -15.58 6.47
C PHE A 557 -36.99 -15.00 7.21
N TRP A 558 -35.95 -15.81 7.35
CA TRP A 558 -34.67 -15.37 7.87
C TRP A 558 -33.61 -15.52 6.81
N ILE A 559 -32.78 -14.50 6.65
CA ILE A 559 -31.62 -14.51 5.76
C ILE A 559 -30.34 -14.54 6.58
N ALA A 560 -29.32 -15.24 6.11
CA ALA A 560 -28.00 -15.21 6.72
C ALA A 560 -27.47 -13.76 6.77
N ARG A 561 -26.85 -13.37 7.89
CA ARG A 561 -26.25 -12.04 8.09
C ARG A 561 -25.12 -11.79 7.10
N LEU A 562 -24.34 -12.82 6.78
CA LEU A 562 -23.14 -12.76 5.94
C LEU A 562 -23.26 -13.79 4.80
N PRO A 563 -22.58 -13.59 3.66
CA PRO A 563 -22.41 -14.64 2.65
C PRO A 563 -21.80 -15.90 3.26
N ILE A 564 -22.05 -17.07 2.64
CA ILE A 564 -21.42 -18.32 3.07
C ILE A 564 -19.91 -18.19 2.90
N THR A 565 -19.14 -18.53 3.94
CA THR A 565 -17.69 -18.42 3.93
C THR A 565 -17.01 -19.68 3.41
N VAL A 566 -15.73 -19.56 3.06
CA VAL A 566 -14.87 -20.70 2.71
C VAL A 566 -14.87 -21.74 3.82
N GLU A 567 -14.79 -21.31 5.09
CA GLU A 567 -14.78 -22.20 6.25
C GLU A 567 -16.10 -22.97 6.41
N GLN A 568 -17.24 -22.29 6.22
CA GLN A 568 -18.56 -22.96 6.24
C GLN A 568 -18.68 -23.96 5.09
N PHE A 569 -18.26 -23.58 3.88
CA PHE A 569 -18.33 -24.44 2.70
C PHE A 569 -17.33 -25.62 2.76
N ALA A 570 -16.18 -25.44 3.41
CA ALA A 570 -15.18 -26.49 3.58
C ALA A 570 -15.73 -27.71 4.32
N ARG A 571 -16.68 -27.52 5.26
CA ARG A 571 -17.40 -28.61 5.91
C ARG A 571 -18.21 -29.44 4.92
N PHE A 572 -18.92 -28.80 4.01
CA PHE A 572 -19.63 -29.50 2.93
C PHE A 572 -18.66 -30.23 1.98
N VAL A 573 -17.53 -29.61 1.62
CA VAL A 573 -16.51 -30.27 0.78
C VAL A 573 -15.98 -31.54 1.44
N ALA A 574 -15.77 -31.50 2.76
CA ALA A 574 -15.32 -32.65 3.54
C ALA A 574 -16.39 -33.76 3.62
N ASP A 575 -17.62 -33.39 4.00
CA ASP A 575 -18.61 -34.35 4.50
C ASP A 575 -19.73 -34.67 3.51
N GLY A 576 -20.11 -33.73 2.64
CA GLY A 576 -21.31 -33.83 1.81
C GLY A 576 -21.09 -33.87 0.29
N TYR A 577 -20.00 -33.32 -0.22
CA TYR A 577 -19.82 -33.09 -1.66
C TYR A 577 -19.91 -34.37 -2.52
N ARG A 578 -19.48 -35.51 -1.95
CA ARG A 578 -19.46 -36.82 -2.63
C ARG A 578 -20.80 -37.57 -2.56
N ASP A 579 -21.71 -37.17 -1.69
CA ASP A 579 -23.00 -37.83 -1.54
C ASP A 579 -23.97 -37.33 -2.60
N ASP A 580 -24.48 -38.24 -3.43
CA ASP A 580 -25.42 -37.94 -4.51
C ASP A 580 -26.76 -37.42 -4.01
N GLY A 581 -27.14 -37.75 -2.76
CA GLY A 581 -28.42 -37.38 -2.16
C GLY A 581 -28.62 -35.88 -1.97
N TYR A 582 -27.56 -35.08 -2.02
CA TYR A 582 -27.63 -33.62 -1.89
C TYR A 582 -27.75 -32.88 -3.22
N TRP A 583 -27.55 -33.54 -4.36
CA TRP A 583 -27.45 -32.87 -5.66
C TRP A 583 -28.75 -32.95 -6.45
N THR A 584 -29.04 -31.92 -7.25
CA THR A 584 -30.11 -31.99 -8.23
C THR A 584 -29.74 -32.95 -9.37
N ALA A 585 -30.71 -33.36 -10.19
CA ALA A 585 -30.46 -34.26 -11.31
C ALA A 585 -29.47 -33.65 -12.33
N ASN A 586 -29.59 -32.36 -12.64
CA ASN A 586 -28.63 -31.68 -13.50
C ASN A 586 -27.30 -31.39 -12.77
N GLY A 587 -27.35 -31.11 -11.46
CA GLY A 587 -26.16 -31.00 -10.62
C GLY A 587 -25.29 -32.26 -10.62
N LEU A 588 -25.90 -33.46 -10.56
CA LEU A 588 -25.18 -34.74 -10.66
C LEU A 588 -24.50 -34.90 -12.02
N LYS A 589 -25.20 -34.56 -13.11
CA LYS A 589 -24.64 -34.59 -14.48
C LYS A 589 -23.44 -33.64 -14.63
N TRP A 590 -23.50 -32.48 -14.00
CA TRP A 590 -22.40 -31.51 -13.97
C TRP A 590 -21.24 -32.00 -13.10
N ARG A 591 -21.50 -32.37 -11.84
CA ARG A 591 -20.50 -32.75 -10.83
C ARG A 591 -19.65 -33.91 -11.31
N LYS A 592 -20.29 -34.93 -11.89
CA LYS A 592 -19.65 -36.19 -12.29
C LYS A 592 -18.86 -36.76 -11.09
N LYS A 593 -17.55 -36.95 -11.26
CA LYS A 593 -16.62 -37.47 -10.25
C LYS A 593 -15.88 -36.39 -9.44
N ARG A 594 -16.26 -35.12 -9.55
CA ARG A 594 -15.61 -34.04 -8.79
C ARG A 594 -15.88 -34.19 -7.30
N THR A 595 -14.91 -33.78 -6.49
CA THR A 595 -14.98 -33.86 -5.03
C THR A 595 -14.77 -32.50 -4.35
N ALA A 596 -14.57 -31.44 -5.15
CA ALA A 596 -14.39 -30.05 -4.71
C ALA A 596 -14.64 -29.10 -5.91
N PRO A 597 -14.87 -27.79 -5.64
CA PRO A 597 -14.96 -26.76 -6.67
C PRO A 597 -13.70 -26.63 -7.52
N TYR A 598 -13.81 -26.02 -8.72
CA TYR A 598 -12.70 -25.88 -9.67
C TYR A 598 -11.50 -25.09 -9.13
N ALA A 599 -11.76 -23.98 -8.43
CA ALA A 599 -10.73 -23.10 -7.88
C ALA A 599 -10.44 -23.37 -6.39
N TRP A 600 -10.83 -24.55 -5.88
CA TRP A 600 -10.67 -24.89 -4.47
C TRP A 600 -9.18 -24.95 -4.08
N GLY A 601 -8.80 -24.21 -3.04
CA GLY A 601 -7.42 -24.11 -2.56
C GLY A 601 -6.56 -23.04 -3.26
N ASP A 602 -7.11 -22.25 -4.19
CA ASP A 602 -6.41 -21.07 -4.71
C ASP A 602 -6.14 -20.07 -3.57
N PRO A 603 -4.87 -19.68 -3.30
CA PRO A 603 -4.52 -18.80 -2.18
C PRO A 603 -5.24 -17.44 -2.18
N ARG A 604 -5.77 -17.01 -3.34
CA ARG A 604 -6.54 -15.76 -3.45
C ARG A 604 -7.96 -15.87 -2.86
N PHE A 605 -8.49 -17.09 -2.77
CA PHE A 605 -9.90 -17.37 -2.48
C PHE A 605 -10.10 -18.40 -1.36
N SER A 606 -9.06 -18.68 -0.57
CA SER A 606 -9.04 -19.79 0.39
C SER A 606 -8.98 -19.36 1.85
N ALA A 607 -9.09 -18.05 2.15
CA ALA A 607 -9.09 -17.58 3.54
C ALA A 607 -10.42 -17.94 4.24
N ALA A 608 -10.36 -18.41 5.48
CA ALA A 608 -11.49 -19.01 6.21
C ALA A 608 -12.76 -18.15 6.21
N ASN A 609 -12.64 -16.86 6.55
CA ASN A 609 -13.76 -15.92 6.65
C ASN A 609 -13.99 -15.10 5.37
N GLN A 610 -13.39 -15.49 4.24
CA GLN A 610 -13.72 -14.92 2.93
C GLN A 610 -15.03 -15.56 2.45
N PRO A 611 -15.91 -14.83 1.70
CA PRO A 611 -17.00 -15.47 1.00
C PRO A 611 -16.49 -16.60 0.13
N VAL A 612 -17.16 -17.75 0.14
CA VAL A 612 -16.88 -18.78 -0.86
C VAL A 612 -17.27 -18.25 -2.22
N VAL A 613 -16.34 -18.32 -3.16
CA VAL A 613 -16.52 -17.88 -4.54
C VAL A 613 -16.10 -18.96 -5.50
N ASN A 614 -16.42 -18.75 -6.78
CA ASN A 614 -16.13 -19.68 -7.84
C ASN A 614 -16.82 -21.04 -7.63
N VAL A 615 -18.05 -20.96 -7.13
CA VAL A 615 -18.96 -22.09 -6.96
C VAL A 615 -20.15 -21.95 -7.90
N THR A 616 -20.55 -23.07 -8.47
CA THR A 616 -21.71 -23.17 -9.35
C THR A 616 -23.02 -23.07 -8.57
N TRP A 617 -24.12 -22.79 -9.26
CA TRP A 617 -25.44 -22.83 -8.64
C TRP A 617 -25.78 -24.24 -8.11
N TYR A 618 -25.33 -25.28 -8.83
CA TYR A 618 -25.49 -26.68 -8.39
C TYR A 618 -24.75 -26.98 -7.08
N GLU A 619 -23.54 -26.44 -6.91
CA GLU A 619 -22.80 -26.58 -5.65
C GLU A 619 -23.46 -25.82 -4.51
N ALA A 620 -23.94 -24.59 -4.77
CA ALA A 620 -24.61 -23.76 -3.77
C ALA A 620 -25.93 -24.40 -3.27
N THR A 621 -26.70 -24.99 -4.19
CA THR A 621 -27.94 -25.73 -3.83
C THR A 621 -27.64 -27.06 -3.13
N ALA A 622 -26.60 -27.79 -3.53
CA ALA A 622 -26.18 -29.00 -2.84
C ALA A 622 -25.68 -28.73 -1.41
N PHE A 623 -24.96 -27.63 -1.20
CA PHE A 623 -24.61 -27.16 0.14
C PHE A 623 -25.86 -26.93 1.00
N CYS A 624 -26.89 -26.27 0.45
CA CYS A 624 -28.14 -26.02 1.17
C CYS A 624 -28.87 -27.32 1.56
N ALA A 625 -28.88 -28.31 0.66
CA ALA A 625 -29.48 -29.62 0.91
C ALA A 625 -28.71 -30.38 2.01
N TRP A 626 -27.37 -30.37 1.93
CA TRP A 626 -26.51 -30.96 2.96
C TRP A 626 -26.75 -30.31 4.34
N LEU A 627 -26.72 -28.98 4.42
CA LEU A 627 -26.92 -28.28 5.68
C LEU A 627 -28.34 -28.49 6.25
N SER A 628 -29.35 -28.58 5.39
CA SER A 628 -30.72 -28.94 5.78
C SER A 628 -30.83 -30.37 6.34
N SER A 629 -29.94 -31.28 5.96
CA SER A 629 -29.91 -32.64 6.53
C SER A 629 -29.30 -32.67 7.94
N GLN A 630 -28.40 -31.73 8.24
CA GLN A 630 -27.81 -31.54 9.58
C GLN A 630 -28.77 -30.83 10.56
N LEU A 631 -29.82 -30.18 10.03
CA LEU A 631 -30.75 -29.32 10.77
C LEU A 631 -32.21 -29.77 10.54
N PRO A 632 -32.66 -30.88 11.16
CA PRO A 632 -33.88 -31.59 10.77
C PRO A 632 -35.19 -30.78 10.92
N ASP A 633 -35.24 -29.78 11.79
CA ASP A 633 -36.42 -28.93 11.97
C ASP A 633 -36.54 -27.82 10.92
N HIS A 634 -35.52 -27.58 10.09
CA HIS A 634 -35.42 -26.39 9.25
C HIS A 634 -35.08 -26.76 7.81
N THR A 635 -35.51 -25.91 6.87
CA THR A 635 -35.08 -26.02 5.47
C THR A 635 -34.26 -24.79 5.12
N LEU A 636 -33.01 -25.03 4.74
CA LEU A 636 -32.10 -24.04 4.22
C LEU A 636 -32.07 -24.13 2.70
N ARG A 637 -32.09 -22.97 2.05
CA ARG A 637 -32.05 -22.86 0.59
C ARG A 637 -31.45 -21.54 0.18
N LEU A 638 -31.16 -21.41 -1.11
CA LEU A 638 -30.91 -20.12 -1.72
C LEU A 638 -32.16 -19.23 -1.63
N PRO A 639 -32.01 -17.91 -1.51
CA PRO A 639 -33.14 -16.99 -1.61
C PRO A 639 -33.76 -17.03 -3.01
N SER A 640 -35.04 -16.70 -3.13
CA SER A 640 -35.56 -16.19 -4.40
C SER A 640 -35.04 -14.77 -4.64
N GLU A 641 -35.09 -14.25 -5.87
CA GLU A 641 -34.67 -12.86 -6.09
C GLU A 641 -35.55 -11.85 -5.34
N ALA A 642 -36.84 -12.16 -5.17
CA ALA A 642 -37.75 -11.32 -4.39
C ALA A 642 -37.38 -11.31 -2.91
N GLU A 643 -37.01 -12.45 -2.32
CA GLU A 643 -36.54 -12.51 -0.93
C GLU A 643 -35.22 -11.79 -0.74
N TRP A 644 -34.30 -11.95 -1.69
CA TRP A 644 -33.03 -11.23 -1.66
C TRP A 644 -33.24 -9.71 -1.74
N GLU A 645 -34.08 -9.25 -2.68
CA GLU A 645 -34.39 -7.82 -2.83
C GLU A 645 -35.16 -7.27 -1.61
N ALA A 646 -36.08 -8.06 -1.02
CA ALA A 646 -36.76 -7.70 0.21
C ALA A 646 -35.77 -7.49 1.36
N ALA A 647 -34.82 -8.41 1.54
CA ALA A 647 -33.79 -8.30 2.58
C ALA A 647 -32.85 -7.10 2.36
N ALA A 648 -32.46 -6.83 1.12
CA ALA A 648 -31.55 -5.75 0.78
C ALA A 648 -32.21 -4.37 0.81
N ALA A 649 -33.38 -4.22 0.19
CA ALA A 649 -33.93 -2.90 -0.12
C ALA A 649 -34.92 -2.37 0.92
N PHE A 650 -35.49 -3.19 1.81
CA PHE A 650 -36.68 -2.77 2.54
C PHE A 650 -36.46 -2.60 4.05
N ALA A 651 -36.89 -1.45 4.57
CA ALA A 651 -37.02 -1.17 6.00
C ALA A 651 -38.45 -1.45 6.50
N GLY A 652 -39.01 -2.55 6.03
CA GLY A 652 -40.43 -2.88 6.07
C GLY A 652 -41.05 -2.82 4.67
N PRO A 653 -42.19 -3.50 4.42
CA PRO A 653 -42.72 -3.72 3.07
C PRO A 653 -43.00 -2.44 2.26
N GLU A 654 -43.30 -1.33 2.93
CA GLU A 654 -43.64 -0.05 2.31
C GLU A 654 -42.42 0.91 2.14
N ALA A 655 -41.28 0.58 2.75
CA ALA A 655 -40.13 1.47 2.86
C ALA A 655 -38.92 0.95 2.07
N ARG A 656 -38.94 1.15 0.75
CA ARG A 656 -37.85 0.76 -0.16
C ARG A 656 -36.72 1.78 -0.17
N ARG A 657 -35.48 1.29 -0.23
CA ARG A 657 -34.21 2.03 -0.28
C ARG A 657 -33.46 1.69 -1.56
N ALA A 658 -32.61 2.61 -2.01
CA ALA A 658 -31.73 2.39 -3.15
C ALA A 658 -30.60 1.39 -2.87
N TYR A 659 -30.03 1.49 -1.66
CA TYR A 659 -28.94 0.68 -1.16
C TYR A 659 -29.32 0.06 0.18
N PRO A 660 -28.62 -1.00 0.64
CA PRO A 660 -28.93 -1.63 1.91
C PRO A 660 -28.98 -0.64 3.09
N TRP A 661 -28.02 0.29 3.11
CA TRP A 661 -27.86 1.31 4.15
C TRP A 661 -28.73 2.56 3.96
N GLY A 662 -29.48 2.70 2.88
CA GLY A 662 -30.30 3.89 2.59
C GLY A 662 -30.14 4.39 1.16
N ASP A 663 -30.24 5.71 0.97
CA ASP A 663 -30.25 6.33 -0.36
C ASP A 663 -28.94 7.07 -0.71
N ASN A 664 -27.98 7.08 0.21
CA ASN A 664 -26.66 7.66 -0.03
C ASN A 664 -25.86 6.80 -1.00
N ALA A 665 -25.15 7.45 -1.92
CA ALA A 665 -24.25 6.79 -2.86
C ALA A 665 -23.19 5.92 -2.15
N PRO A 666 -22.76 4.80 -2.75
CA PRO A 666 -21.84 3.88 -2.13
C PRO A 666 -20.45 4.52 -1.97
N THR A 667 -19.93 4.42 -0.76
CA THR A 667 -18.54 4.76 -0.44
C THR A 667 -17.82 3.52 0.09
N PRO A 668 -16.48 3.51 0.18
CA PRO A 668 -15.74 2.37 0.74
C PRO A 668 -16.12 2.01 2.19
N GLU A 669 -16.77 2.91 2.93
CA GLU A 669 -17.35 2.66 4.26
C GLU A 669 -18.55 1.72 4.19
N HIS A 670 -19.33 1.80 3.11
CA HIS A 670 -20.59 1.10 2.92
C HIS A 670 -20.43 -0.26 2.25
N ALA A 671 -19.56 -0.40 1.25
CA ALA A 671 -19.46 -1.64 0.47
C ALA A 671 -18.02 -1.91 0.02
N VAL A 672 -17.72 -3.19 -0.23
CA VAL A 672 -16.49 -3.63 -0.87
C VAL A 672 -16.74 -3.70 -2.38
N TYR A 673 -16.26 -2.71 -3.12
CA TYR A 673 -16.44 -2.60 -4.57
C TYR A 673 -15.16 -2.05 -5.22
N GLY A 674 -15.18 -1.74 -6.52
CA GLY A 674 -14.01 -1.33 -7.31
C GLY A 674 -13.16 -0.21 -6.70
N ALA A 675 -13.75 0.65 -5.83
CA ALA A 675 -13.02 1.67 -5.08
C ALA A 675 -12.00 1.10 -4.07
N TRP A 676 -12.13 -0.15 -3.63
CA TRP A 676 -11.16 -0.82 -2.76
C TRP A 676 -9.90 -1.27 -3.50
N GLN A 677 -9.94 -1.35 -4.84
CA GLN A 677 -8.80 -1.75 -5.68
C GLN A 677 -8.15 -3.08 -5.29
N ILE A 678 -8.96 -4.03 -4.80
CA ILE A 678 -8.53 -5.38 -4.43
C ILE A 678 -8.74 -6.35 -5.59
N ASN A 679 -7.97 -7.45 -5.62
CA ASN A 679 -8.01 -8.46 -6.68
C ASN A 679 -8.73 -9.77 -6.28
N ALA A 680 -9.23 -9.83 -5.05
CA ALA A 680 -10.00 -10.95 -4.49
C ALA A 680 -11.09 -10.43 -3.53
N PRO A 681 -12.13 -11.23 -3.24
CA PRO A 681 -13.15 -10.88 -2.25
C PRO A 681 -12.51 -10.55 -0.91
N ALA A 682 -13.08 -9.58 -0.19
CA ALA A 682 -12.65 -9.29 1.17
C ALA A 682 -13.28 -10.29 2.15
N PRO A 683 -12.70 -10.50 3.35
CA PRO A 683 -13.39 -11.14 4.46
C PRO A 683 -14.81 -10.60 4.64
N VAL A 684 -15.73 -11.44 5.12
CA VAL A 684 -17.14 -11.04 5.24
C VAL A 684 -17.34 -9.94 6.28
N GLY A 685 -18.25 -9.01 6.01
CA GLY A 685 -18.75 -8.02 6.97
C GLY A 685 -17.71 -6.98 7.40
N LEU A 686 -16.83 -6.53 6.50
CA LEU A 686 -15.88 -5.44 6.80
C LEU A 686 -16.50 -4.04 6.74
N CYS A 687 -17.71 -3.90 6.20
CA CYS A 687 -18.41 -2.63 6.06
C CYS A 687 -19.65 -2.57 6.96
N PRO A 688 -19.50 -2.35 8.28
CA PRO A 688 -20.65 -2.30 9.19
C PRO A 688 -21.63 -1.17 8.87
N ALA A 689 -21.17 -0.07 8.27
CA ALA A 689 -22.03 1.00 7.77
C ALA A 689 -22.89 0.57 6.55
N GLY A 690 -22.53 -0.53 5.89
CA GLY A 690 -23.24 -1.11 4.75
C GLY A 690 -24.45 -1.97 5.09
N MET A 691 -24.87 -1.98 6.34
CA MET A 691 -25.88 -2.92 6.84
C MET A 691 -27.27 -2.60 6.30
N ALA A 692 -28.00 -3.64 5.88
CA ALA A 692 -29.41 -3.57 5.54
C ALA A 692 -30.29 -3.30 6.76
N ALA A 693 -31.54 -2.89 6.54
CA ALA A 693 -32.51 -2.68 7.62
C ALA A 693 -32.80 -3.93 8.45
N CYS A 694 -32.65 -5.13 7.86
CA CYS A 694 -32.78 -6.40 8.56
C CYS A 694 -31.50 -6.80 9.33
N GLY A 695 -30.41 -6.04 9.22
CA GLY A 695 -29.13 -6.34 9.87
C GLY A 695 -28.16 -7.19 9.05
N ALA A 696 -28.51 -7.55 7.80
CA ALA A 696 -27.62 -8.28 6.90
C ALA A 696 -26.54 -7.37 6.31
N LEU A 697 -25.35 -7.94 6.08
CA LEU A 697 -24.16 -7.28 5.55
C LEU A 697 -23.76 -7.90 4.21
N ASP A 698 -22.94 -7.16 3.46
CA ASP A 698 -22.40 -7.55 2.15
C ASP A 698 -23.48 -7.92 1.11
N LEU A 699 -24.69 -7.35 1.23
CA LEU A 699 -25.74 -7.46 0.20
C LEU A 699 -25.45 -6.57 -1.02
N ALA A 700 -24.49 -5.64 -0.92
CA ALA A 700 -24.00 -4.88 -2.06
C ALA A 700 -22.47 -4.97 -2.11
N GLY A 701 -21.94 -5.37 -3.27
CA GLY A 701 -20.52 -5.63 -3.48
C GLY A 701 -20.03 -6.93 -2.84
N ASN A 702 -18.72 -7.02 -2.66
CA ASN A 702 -17.94 -8.20 -2.32
C ASN A 702 -18.09 -9.33 -3.35
N VAL A 703 -19.24 -10.00 -3.44
CA VAL A 703 -19.48 -11.12 -4.37
C VAL A 703 -20.90 -11.12 -4.92
N TRP A 704 -21.05 -11.56 -6.17
CA TRP A 704 -22.36 -11.86 -6.71
C TRP A 704 -22.96 -13.05 -5.95
N GLU A 705 -24.26 -13.00 -5.64
CA GLU A 705 -24.93 -14.06 -4.90
C GLU A 705 -25.98 -14.78 -5.76
N TRP A 706 -25.88 -16.11 -5.84
CA TRP A 706 -26.86 -16.95 -6.51
C TRP A 706 -28.26 -16.86 -5.87
N ALA A 707 -29.28 -16.71 -6.72
CA ALA A 707 -30.68 -16.85 -6.35
C ALA A 707 -31.33 -18.07 -7.02
N SER A 708 -32.54 -18.41 -6.58
CA SER A 708 -33.27 -19.62 -6.99
C SER A 708 -34.58 -19.34 -7.72
N SER A 709 -34.83 -18.13 -8.21
CA SER A 709 -35.92 -17.83 -9.14
C SER A 709 -35.43 -17.78 -10.59
N SER A 710 -36.32 -17.86 -11.58
CA SER A 710 -35.95 -17.70 -13.00
C SER A 710 -35.63 -16.25 -13.34
N TYR A 711 -34.51 -16.01 -14.02
CA TYR A 711 -34.10 -14.66 -14.38
C TYR A 711 -35.08 -14.01 -15.36
N THR A 712 -35.52 -14.78 -16.35
CA THR A 712 -36.42 -14.31 -17.41
C THR A 712 -37.84 -14.03 -16.94
N SER A 713 -38.21 -14.54 -15.76
CA SER A 713 -39.55 -14.37 -15.20
C SER A 713 -39.69 -13.13 -14.30
N TYR A 714 -38.67 -12.29 -14.19
CA TYR A 714 -38.67 -11.13 -13.30
C TYR A 714 -39.47 -9.95 -13.89
N PRO A 715 -40.21 -9.20 -13.05
CA PRO A 715 -40.36 -9.34 -11.60
C PRO A 715 -41.46 -10.31 -11.16
N GLU A 716 -42.46 -10.64 -11.98
CA GLU A 716 -43.68 -11.36 -11.56
C GLU A 716 -43.39 -12.75 -10.98
N GLY A 717 -42.40 -13.46 -11.53
CA GLY A 717 -41.94 -14.77 -11.09
C GLY A 717 -40.78 -14.74 -10.09
N ALA A 718 -40.35 -13.56 -9.60
CA ALA A 718 -39.16 -13.43 -8.75
C ALA A 718 -39.29 -14.10 -7.38
N ALA A 719 -40.51 -14.42 -6.94
CA ALA A 719 -40.78 -15.17 -5.72
C ALA A 719 -40.91 -16.70 -5.95
N VAL A 720 -41.00 -17.15 -7.19
CA VAL A 720 -41.22 -18.56 -7.54
C VAL A 720 -39.88 -19.29 -7.59
N LEU A 721 -39.74 -20.31 -6.74
CA LEU A 721 -38.51 -21.11 -6.67
C LEU A 721 -38.42 -22.10 -7.85
N ALA A 722 -37.33 -22.02 -8.60
CA ALA A 722 -36.88 -23.03 -9.53
C ALA A 722 -36.26 -24.21 -8.77
N LYS A 723 -36.68 -25.43 -9.11
CA LYS A 723 -36.18 -26.66 -8.47
C LYS A 723 -34.82 -27.10 -9.01
N ASP A 724 -34.60 -26.89 -10.30
CA ASP A 724 -33.37 -27.25 -11.00
C ASP A 724 -33.28 -26.39 -12.26
N PHE A 725 -32.07 -25.97 -12.62
CA PHE A 725 -31.81 -25.25 -13.87
C PHE A 725 -31.16 -26.17 -14.89
N THR A 726 -31.36 -25.90 -16.17
CA THR A 726 -30.60 -26.55 -17.23
C THR A 726 -29.45 -25.65 -17.68
N ASP A 727 -28.36 -26.25 -18.13
CA ASP A 727 -27.18 -25.52 -18.58
C ASP A 727 -27.48 -24.60 -19.79
N GLY A 728 -28.51 -24.91 -20.60
CA GLY A 728 -28.77 -24.20 -21.85
C GLY A 728 -29.36 -22.79 -21.71
N ASP A 729 -29.97 -22.45 -20.57
CA ASP A 729 -31.00 -21.40 -20.55
C ASP A 729 -30.50 -20.00 -20.12
N LEU A 730 -29.24 -19.85 -19.66
CA LEU A 730 -28.68 -18.58 -19.13
C LEU A 730 -29.71 -17.83 -18.24
N ASP A 731 -30.31 -18.56 -17.30
CA ASP A 731 -31.52 -18.13 -16.59
C ASP A 731 -31.33 -18.04 -15.07
N VAL A 732 -30.13 -18.31 -14.55
CA VAL A 732 -29.88 -18.28 -13.11
C VAL A 732 -29.51 -16.84 -12.69
N PRO A 733 -30.26 -16.22 -11.77
CA PRO A 733 -29.96 -14.85 -11.36
C PRO A 733 -28.82 -14.74 -10.36
N LEU A 734 -28.11 -13.63 -10.47
CA LEU A 734 -27.08 -13.15 -9.54
C LEU A 734 -27.48 -11.77 -9.00
N ARG A 735 -27.27 -11.54 -7.70
CA ARG A 735 -27.62 -10.29 -7.02
C ARG A 735 -26.45 -9.67 -6.24
N GLY A 736 -26.45 -8.34 -6.09
CA GLY A 736 -25.56 -7.58 -5.19
C GLY A 736 -24.29 -6.96 -5.79
N GLY A 737 -23.71 -7.52 -6.85
CA GLY A 737 -22.44 -7.04 -7.41
C GLY A 737 -21.20 -7.59 -6.69
N THR A 738 -20.02 -7.28 -7.19
CA THR A 738 -18.72 -7.80 -6.71
C THR A 738 -17.77 -6.71 -6.24
N PHE A 739 -16.66 -7.13 -5.64
CA PHE A 739 -15.52 -6.25 -5.32
C PHE A 739 -14.88 -5.56 -6.54
N ARG A 740 -15.22 -5.95 -7.78
CA ARG A 740 -14.68 -5.36 -9.02
C ARG A 740 -15.63 -4.36 -9.66
N ASP A 741 -16.91 -4.42 -9.33
CA ASP A 741 -17.90 -3.56 -9.94
C ASP A 741 -17.75 -2.13 -9.44
N ASP A 742 -18.10 -1.16 -10.28
CA ASP A 742 -18.07 0.25 -9.89
C ASP A 742 -19.25 0.61 -8.97
N SER A 743 -19.34 1.89 -8.59
CA SER A 743 -20.41 2.39 -7.73
C SER A 743 -21.81 2.21 -8.31
N THR A 744 -21.96 2.00 -9.62
CA THR A 744 -23.25 1.71 -10.26
C THR A 744 -23.62 0.23 -10.17
N GLY A 745 -22.64 -0.67 -9.98
CA GLY A 745 -22.90 -2.11 -9.89
C GLY A 745 -23.28 -2.62 -8.49
N VAL A 746 -23.17 -1.79 -7.45
CA VAL A 746 -23.36 -2.21 -6.04
C VAL A 746 -24.57 -1.55 -5.38
N ARG A 747 -25.77 -2.04 -5.71
CA ARG A 747 -27.06 -1.51 -5.25
C ARG A 747 -28.11 -2.62 -5.09
N CYS A 748 -29.21 -2.34 -4.40
CA CYS A 748 -30.26 -3.33 -4.16
C CYS A 748 -30.90 -3.87 -5.45
N GLY A 749 -30.95 -3.05 -6.50
CA GLY A 749 -31.46 -3.46 -7.81
C GLY A 749 -30.45 -4.19 -8.68
N ALA A 750 -29.16 -4.26 -8.31
CA ALA A 750 -28.11 -4.81 -9.15
C ALA A 750 -28.33 -6.30 -9.45
N ARG A 751 -28.46 -6.63 -10.73
CA ARG A 751 -28.89 -7.95 -11.20
C ARG A 751 -28.08 -8.38 -12.40
N ASN A 752 -27.70 -9.64 -12.43
CA ASN A 752 -27.10 -10.29 -13.59
C ASN A 752 -27.68 -11.69 -13.76
N ARG A 753 -27.36 -12.36 -14.87
CA ARG A 753 -27.72 -13.75 -15.13
C ARG A 753 -26.51 -14.54 -15.58
N ASP A 754 -26.55 -15.84 -15.31
CA ASP A 754 -25.50 -16.74 -15.76
C ASP A 754 -26.03 -18.17 -15.95
N HIS A 755 -25.18 -19.02 -16.52
CA HIS A 755 -25.41 -20.45 -16.60
C HIS A 755 -25.20 -21.10 -15.23
N PRO A 756 -25.99 -22.12 -14.86
CA PRO A 756 -25.86 -22.78 -13.56
C PRO A 756 -24.49 -23.45 -13.35
N VAL A 757 -23.79 -23.79 -14.44
CA VAL A 757 -22.44 -24.40 -14.42
C VAL A 757 -21.32 -23.38 -14.33
N ASN A 758 -21.60 -22.10 -14.57
CA ASN A 758 -20.56 -21.09 -14.58
C ASN A 758 -20.13 -20.80 -13.15
N TRP A 759 -18.82 -20.70 -12.98
CA TRP A 759 -18.18 -20.45 -11.72
C TRP A 759 -17.17 -19.31 -11.84
N TYR A 760 -16.89 -18.80 -13.05
CA TYR A 760 -15.93 -17.72 -13.24
C TYR A 760 -16.60 -16.36 -12.91
N TYR A 761 -15.80 -15.33 -12.60
CA TYR A 761 -16.26 -14.01 -12.12
C TYR A 761 -16.76 -13.92 -10.67
N SER A 762 -16.29 -14.82 -9.80
CA SER A 762 -16.52 -14.78 -8.35
C SER A 762 -17.99 -14.90 -7.89
N PRO A 763 -18.84 -15.77 -8.48
CA PRO A 763 -20.14 -16.07 -7.91
C PRO A 763 -19.97 -16.80 -6.58
N GLY A 764 -20.65 -16.30 -5.56
CA GLY A 764 -20.85 -16.90 -4.25
C GLY A 764 -22.34 -17.03 -3.95
N PHE A 765 -22.71 -17.16 -2.68
CA PHE A 765 -24.12 -17.23 -2.29
C PHE A 765 -24.33 -16.95 -0.80
N ARG A 766 -25.58 -16.69 -0.45
CA ARG A 766 -26.08 -16.74 0.92
C ARG A 766 -27.32 -17.62 1.01
N VAL A 767 -27.73 -17.92 2.23
CA VAL A 767 -28.85 -18.83 2.50
C VAL A 767 -29.98 -18.14 3.25
N VAL A 768 -31.19 -18.65 3.05
CA VAL A 768 -32.37 -18.32 3.85
C VAL A 768 -32.87 -19.56 4.58
N VAL A 769 -33.55 -19.34 5.70
CA VAL A 769 -34.26 -20.37 6.46
C VAL A 769 -35.75 -20.11 6.39
N ALA A 770 -36.50 -21.16 6.06
CA ALA A 770 -37.93 -21.24 6.25
C ALA A 770 -38.26 -22.37 7.23
N PRO A 771 -39.24 -22.19 8.15
CA PRO A 771 -39.70 -23.27 9.01
C PRO A 771 -40.20 -24.46 8.16
N ARG A 772 -39.79 -25.69 8.48
CA ARG A 772 -40.43 -26.87 7.87
C ARG A 772 -41.88 -26.92 8.35
N ALA A 773 -42.83 -26.91 7.41
CA ALA A 773 -44.23 -27.14 7.74
C ALA A 773 -44.34 -28.51 8.42
N ARG A 774 -44.59 -28.54 9.74
CA ARG A 774 -44.90 -29.77 10.46
C ARG A 774 -46.23 -30.28 9.93
N THR A 775 -46.18 -31.21 8.98
CA THR A 775 -47.35 -31.99 8.59
C THR A 775 -47.66 -32.92 9.76
N ASN A 776 -48.49 -32.46 10.69
CA ASN A 776 -49.17 -33.34 11.65
C ASN A 776 -50.13 -34.22 10.84
N VAL A 777 -49.63 -35.34 10.32
CA VAL A 777 -50.49 -36.41 9.83
C VAL A 777 -51.06 -37.11 11.07
N LEU A 778 -52.19 -36.59 11.55
CA LEU A 778 -53.07 -37.32 12.44
C LEU A 778 -53.67 -38.48 11.63
N PHE A 779 -53.05 -39.66 11.69
CA PHE A 779 -53.76 -40.89 11.39
C PHE A 779 -54.75 -41.14 12.53
N SER A 780 -55.99 -40.69 12.36
CA SER A 780 -57.12 -41.26 13.10
C SER A 780 -57.37 -42.66 12.55
N ALA A 781 -57.00 -43.68 13.32
CA ALA A 781 -57.50 -45.02 13.11
C ALA A 781 -58.97 -45.08 13.56
N SER A 782 -59.83 -45.46 12.63
CA SER A 782 -61.19 -45.96 12.87
C SER A 782 -61.37 -47.28 12.14
#